data_AF-A0A0B6ZXL0-F1
#
_entry.id   AF-A0A0B6ZXL0-F1
#
_cell.length_a   1.000
_cell.length_b   1.000
_cell.length_c   1.000
_cell.angle_alpha   90.00
_cell.angle_beta   90.00
_cell.angle_gamma   90.00
#
_symmetry.space_group_name_H-M   'P 1'
#
loop_
_entity.id
_entity.type
_entity.pdbx_description
1 polymer ?
#
loop_
_entity_poly.entity_id
_entity_poly.type
_entity_poly.pdbx_seq_one_letter_code
_entity_poly.pdbx_strand_id
1 'polypeptide(L)'
;MKYLRLASESGSDFDEERSSVTSDRERTRAHTFAGNNRSQVRSLLNRCSLRTTILFVSLVGNATLITTMLLTDDSRTTGTLLPCDTEMAASEGAMLEAAENKRATVSSKKLPDCETYSPNLESYRASNNKYEDLFEDLSESEISSVFGYLSRQRELGIQPIQVRDASHVYSIELHIPNKTDAIKYMDERGLKPVREARVVIERPGLPVPVSEEYVVGPLPIPRYHYANPRRERSTVPYRFHPTYGIRAAYMELFRKISPELNAIIRESYGATFVKCSQNCLLLLPQRTSSAYSDSTLIVLSAYYATDFTTVNPVGLAFLMKETKKDSQQFELDSMFYGGQLYKSLQEFVNLYKANTITKSRMSYPTPASNQTSNAGTMNLRGRPFPVFPQAGPREFEPDGKRYSVTGQHVQYMEWSFNFRMSASSGPQVWDIRWAGERIVYEISLQEVTVIYAGANPKMFYSHLSDSAFGLGENAVGLVPGVDCPEHATFLPQTLFQTDINGPQTLPNAFCLFEHNTGLPLRRHRSADDNNGRNYGGVVDRVLILRTIIVEYNYDYIFDLVFHLNGAIEIKTHATGYVMSQMYNEGESPFGFRIHENVIGSIHHHLINYKIDLDIQGQANRYETLDFVVDERPWPWYRTGKETFQQISFKHNLKHTERDAVLFYNFSTPKYHIVYNDKVKNKFGTSKAYRIASTGFTKQILSDNSEVLKSRQWSKYQMLVTRRHDVEESSSSIFSMFDGESPYVDIDRYLQNNENIIDQDLVFWVTVGFHHLPHTEDIPNTPTVGADATVSLLPYNYFPECPTVASRDAIRLDLKESHILLQDYETPRRSRCIPKGIYYSDRMFKKSNLFP
;
A
#
# COMPACT_ATOMS: atom_id res chain seq x y z
N MET A 1 3.55 -21.63 36.70
CA MET A 1 3.91 -20.77 37.85
C MET A 1 3.67 -19.31 37.50
N LYS A 2 2.70 -18.65 38.14
CA LYS A 2 3.01 -17.41 38.88
C LYS A 2 3.05 -17.81 40.36
N TYR A 3 3.94 -17.22 41.15
CA TYR A 3 3.63 -16.63 42.47
C TYR A 3 4.90 -16.03 43.09
N LEU A 4 4.71 -15.17 44.07
CA LEU A 4 5.77 -14.45 44.79
C LEU A 4 5.43 -14.48 46.29
N ARG A 5 6.49 -14.47 47.13
CA ARG A 5 6.50 -14.29 48.60
C ARG A 5 6.10 -15.46 49.51
N LEU A 6 7.15 -16.09 50.06
CA LEU A 6 7.48 -16.12 51.51
C LEU A 6 6.44 -16.67 52.52
N ALA A 7 6.58 -17.97 52.80
CA ALA A 7 6.83 -18.58 54.12
C ALA A 7 6.07 -18.13 55.40
N SER A 8 5.32 -19.07 55.99
CA SER A 8 5.54 -19.55 57.38
C SER A 8 4.80 -20.87 57.70
N GLU A 9 5.54 -21.87 58.20
CA GLU A 9 5.20 -22.91 59.20
C GLU A 9 3.98 -23.88 59.08
N SER A 10 4.31 -25.16 59.33
CA SER A 10 3.50 -26.24 59.97
C SER A 10 2.47 -27.07 59.16
N GLY A 11 2.39 -28.37 59.52
CA GLY A 11 1.48 -29.42 58.99
C GLY A 11 2.02 -30.13 57.74
N SER A 12 2.36 -31.44 57.69
CA SER A 12 1.62 -32.68 58.04
C SER A 12 0.56 -33.09 57.01
N ASP A 13 0.47 -34.32 56.49
CA ASP A 13 1.34 -35.52 56.49
C ASP A 13 0.72 -36.58 55.52
N PHE A 14 1.44 -37.65 55.15
CA PHE A 14 0.97 -38.83 54.34
C PHE A 14 0.48 -38.56 52.87
N ASP A 15 0.47 -39.52 51.93
CA ASP A 15 1.38 -40.66 51.61
C ASP A 15 0.98 -41.26 50.24
N GLU A 16 1.91 -41.87 49.47
CA GLU A 16 1.56 -42.90 48.47
C GLU A 16 2.79 -43.73 48.04
N GLU A 17 2.67 -45.06 48.01
CA GLU A 17 3.78 -46.00 47.80
C GLU A 17 3.55 -46.98 46.63
N ARG A 18 4.63 -47.27 45.87
CA ARG A 18 4.89 -48.54 45.13
C ARG A 18 3.99 -48.89 43.91
N SER A 19 4.39 -49.79 42.99
CA SER A 19 5.73 -50.27 42.54
C SER A 19 5.64 -51.15 41.27
N SER A 20 6.82 -51.57 40.79
CA SER A 20 7.13 -52.74 39.91
C SER A 20 7.04 -52.58 38.38
N VAL A 21 7.81 -53.23 37.48
CA VAL A 21 9.14 -53.93 37.43
C VAL A 21 9.08 -55.21 36.55
N THR A 22 9.79 -55.16 35.40
CA THR A 22 10.35 -56.27 34.55
C THR A 22 9.51 -57.46 34.05
N SER A 23 9.66 -57.80 32.76
CA SER A 23 10.15 -59.14 32.29
C SER A 23 10.59 -59.09 30.80
N ASP A 24 11.00 -60.23 30.20
CA ASP A 24 12.02 -60.25 29.11
C ASP A 24 11.68 -61.18 27.89
N ARG A 25 12.32 -60.86 26.75
CA ARG A 25 12.79 -61.67 25.57
C ARG A 25 12.04 -62.86 24.89
N GLU A 26 12.23 -62.85 23.54
CA GLU A 26 12.53 -63.98 22.60
C GLU A 26 11.48 -65.08 22.26
N ARG A 27 11.10 -65.21 20.97
CA ARG A 27 11.80 -66.14 20.02
C ARG A 27 11.37 -66.09 18.54
N THR A 28 12.32 -66.52 17.72
CA THR A 28 12.42 -66.75 16.27
C THR A 28 11.26 -67.43 15.52
N ARG A 29 11.06 -67.05 14.25
CA ARG A 29 10.96 -67.99 13.11
C ARG A 29 11.24 -67.31 11.76
N ALA A 30 11.83 -68.05 10.81
CA ALA A 30 12.02 -67.67 9.42
C ALA A 30 11.98 -68.94 8.54
N HIS A 31 11.51 -68.83 7.30
CA HIS A 31 11.68 -69.88 6.29
C HIS A 31 11.78 -69.32 4.87
N THR A 32 12.54 -70.03 4.04
CA THR A 32 12.93 -69.72 2.67
C THR A 32 12.12 -70.53 1.65
N PHE A 33 11.93 -70.02 0.42
CA PHE A 33 12.68 -70.47 -0.78
C PHE A 33 12.27 -69.72 -2.06
N ALA A 34 13.01 -69.93 -3.16
CA ALA A 34 12.83 -69.28 -4.46
C ALA A 34 13.16 -70.20 -5.65
N GLY A 35 12.79 -69.76 -6.87
CA GLY A 35 13.05 -70.38 -8.18
C GLY A 35 11.92 -70.01 -9.16
N ASN A 36 12.08 -69.88 -10.49
CA ASN A 36 13.23 -69.93 -11.42
C ASN A 36 12.92 -68.87 -12.53
N ASN A 37 13.76 -68.49 -13.52
CA ASN A 37 14.81 -69.23 -14.23
C ASN A 37 15.85 -68.29 -14.91
N ARG A 38 16.81 -68.85 -15.65
CA ARG A 38 17.90 -68.20 -16.42
C ARG A 38 17.38 -67.52 -17.73
N SER A 39 18.12 -66.67 -18.48
CA SER A 39 19.54 -66.83 -18.88
C SER A 39 20.30 -65.62 -19.49
N GLN A 40 21.63 -65.68 -19.31
CA GLN A 40 22.73 -65.26 -20.22
C GLN A 40 23.12 -63.78 -20.45
N VAL A 41 24.34 -63.60 -21.00
CA VAL A 41 25.25 -62.46 -20.82
C VAL A 41 26.13 -62.26 -22.07
N ARG A 42 26.37 -61.01 -22.48
CA ARG A 42 27.64 -60.57 -23.11
C ARG A 42 27.82 -59.03 -23.13
N SER A 43 29.07 -58.60 -23.21
CA SER A 43 29.59 -57.22 -23.34
C SER A 43 30.64 -57.19 -24.47
N LEU A 44 31.23 -56.10 -24.97
CA LEU A 44 31.69 -54.78 -24.46
C LEU A 44 31.49 -53.72 -25.58
N LEU A 45 31.60 -52.38 -25.46
CA LEU A 45 31.97 -51.39 -24.40
C LEU A 45 30.96 -50.19 -24.56
N ASN A 46 31.13 -48.88 -24.27
CA ASN A 46 32.22 -47.99 -23.84
C ASN A 46 31.68 -46.77 -23.02
N ARG A 47 32.54 -45.79 -22.75
CA ARG A 47 32.33 -44.44 -22.16
C ARG A 47 31.49 -43.54 -23.09
N CYS A 48 30.83 -42.45 -22.65
CA CYS A 48 31.09 -41.58 -21.49
C CYS A 48 29.80 -41.08 -20.80
N SER A 49 29.92 -40.53 -19.58
CA SER A 49 28.78 -40.12 -18.73
C SER A 49 28.87 -38.67 -18.27
N LEU A 50 27.82 -37.90 -18.52
CA LEU A 50 27.42 -36.74 -17.72
C LEU A 50 25.90 -36.57 -17.85
N ARG A 51 25.16 -36.82 -16.75
CA ARG A 51 23.75 -36.46 -16.61
C ARG A 51 23.60 -35.47 -15.48
N THR A 52 22.93 -34.37 -15.75
CA THR A 52 22.60 -33.32 -14.78
C THR A 52 21.67 -33.87 -13.69
N THR A 53 22.10 -33.82 -12.43
CA THR A 53 21.22 -34.08 -11.29
C THR A 53 20.46 -32.80 -10.94
N ILE A 54 19.15 -32.82 -11.12
CA ILE A 54 18.24 -31.77 -10.64
C ILE A 54 17.99 -32.02 -9.16
N LEU A 55 18.34 -31.07 -8.29
CA LEU A 55 17.97 -31.14 -6.87
C LEU A 55 16.52 -30.69 -6.67
N PHE A 56 15.66 -31.65 -6.33
CA PHE A 56 14.48 -31.38 -5.50
C PHE A 56 14.91 -31.47 -4.04
N VAL A 57 14.57 -30.46 -3.23
CA VAL A 57 14.62 -30.54 -1.76
C VAL A 57 13.34 -29.96 -1.20
N SER A 58 12.56 -30.79 -0.50
CA SER A 58 11.37 -30.38 0.22
C SER A 58 11.73 -29.92 1.64
N LEU A 59 11.11 -28.84 2.11
CA LEU A 59 11.32 -28.30 3.46
C LEU A 59 10.56 -29.11 4.53
N VAL A 60 11.28 -29.78 5.43
CA VAL A 60 10.75 -30.29 6.71
C VAL A 60 11.81 -30.22 7.83
N GLY A 61 11.57 -29.40 8.85
CA GLY A 61 11.83 -29.74 10.27
C GLY A 61 13.26 -29.75 10.86
N ASN A 62 13.58 -28.66 11.59
CA ASN A 62 14.20 -28.62 12.94
C ASN A 62 15.69 -28.95 13.23
N ALA A 63 16.17 -28.27 14.29
CA ALA A 63 17.19 -28.66 15.29
C ALA A 63 18.71 -28.45 15.03
N THR A 64 19.17 -27.24 15.37
CA THR A 64 20.22 -26.90 16.37
C THR A 64 21.36 -27.90 16.73
N LEU A 65 22.63 -27.50 16.50
CA LEU A 65 23.77 -27.45 17.46
C LEU A 65 25.02 -26.86 16.73
N ILE A 66 25.62 -25.72 17.11
CA ILE A 66 26.72 -25.53 18.09
C ILE A 66 27.91 -26.52 17.95
N THR A 67 29.08 -26.08 17.43
CA THR A 67 30.38 -25.96 18.17
C THR A 67 31.58 -25.61 17.27
N THR A 68 32.35 -24.64 17.74
CA THR A 68 33.68 -24.11 17.38
C THR A 68 34.80 -25.12 17.03
N MET A 69 35.68 -24.81 16.05
CA MET A 69 37.15 -24.78 16.26
C MET A 69 37.94 -24.08 15.15
N LEU A 70 39.17 -23.67 15.48
CA LEU A 70 40.14 -22.88 14.69
C LEU A 70 41.33 -23.75 14.19
N LEU A 71 42.24 -23.12 13.43
CA LEU A 71 43.65 -23.43 13.03
C LEU A 71 43.78 -23.22 11.50
N THR A 72 44.58 -22.30 10.91
CA THR A 72 46.01 -21.94 11.02
C THR A 72 46.96 -23.09 10.60
N ASP A 73 48.00 -22.94 9.78
CA ASP A 73 48.58 -21.73 9.14
C ASP A 73 49.47 -22.11 7.91
N ASP A 74 50.12 -21.10 7.30
CA ASP A 74 51.39 -21.16 6.54
C ASP A 74 51.45 -21.90 5.17
N SER A 75 52.54 -21.76 4.41
CA SER A 75 52.76 -20.69 3.40
C SER A 75 53.83 -21.09 2.35
N ARG A 76 54.16 -20.16 1.42
CA ARG A 76 55.38 -20.13 0.54
C ARG A 76 55.44 -21.17 -0.62
N THR A 77 56.08 -20.92 -1.77
CA THR A 77 56.76 -19.71 -2.31
C THR A 77 56.90 -19.72 -3.85
N THR A 78 56.77 -18.53 -4.46
CA THR A 78 57.46 -18.00 -5.67
C THR A 78 57.52 -18.78 -7.00
N GLY A 79 57.13 -18.09 -8.08
CA GLY A 79 57.49 -18.38 -9.46
C GLY A 79 57.21 -17.19 -10.39
N THR A 80 58.08 -16.18 -10.40
CA THR A 80 57.93 -14.92 -11.18
C THR A 80 58.51 -15.01 -12.59
N LEU A 81 57.87 -14.35 -13.58
CA LEU A 81 58.55 -13.58 -14.64
C LEU A 81 57.57 -12.77 -15.52
N LEU A 82 58.02 -11.59 -15.97
CA LEU A 82 57.43 -10.60 -16.89
C LEU A 82 58.59 -9.67 -17.35
N PRO A 83 58.50 -8.87 -18.44
CA PRO A 83 57.66 -8.96 -19.65
C PRO A 83 58.50 -8.82 -20.97
N CYS A 84 57.84 -8.74 -22.13
CA CYS A 84 58.09 -7.81 -23.28
C CYS A 84 57.62 -8.37 -24.65
N ASP A 85 56.64 -7.71 -25.28
CA ASP A 85 56.69 -6.99 -26.58
C ASP A 85 57.77 -7.39 -27.63
N THR A 86 57.52 -7.43 -28.96
CA THR A 86 56.36 -7.00 -29.78
C THR A 86 56.37 -7.64 -31.20
N GLU A 87 55.24 -7.51 -31.92
CA GLU A 87 55.09 -7.53 -33.41
C GLU A 87 55.60 -8.70 -34.28
N MET A 88 54.66 -9.45 -34.88
CA MET A 88 54.39 -9.52 -36.36
C MET A 88 53.44 -10.71 -36.63
N ALA A 89 52.13 -10.54 -36.83
CA ALA A 89 51.44 -9.83 -37.92
C ALA A 89 51.56 -10.47 -39.33
N ALA A 90 51.42 -11.80 -39.45
CA ALA A 90 51.43 -12.49 -40.76
C ALA A 90 50.64 -13.83 -40.85
N SER A 91 49.49 -14.00 -40.18
CA SER A 91 48.69 -15.25 -40.31
C SER A 91 47.17 -15.14 -40.08
N GLU A 92 46.70 -14.41 -39.06
CA GLU A 92 45.29 -14.48 -38.63
C GLU A 92 44.26 -13.94 -39.64
N GLY A 93 44.67 -13.08 -40.58
CA GLY A 93 43.78 -12.51 -41.60
C GLY A 93 43.09 -13.56 -42.49
N ALA A 94 43.72 -14.72 -42.70
CA ALA A 94 43.22 -15.74 -43.63
C ALA A 94 42.13 -16.67 -43.07
N MET A 95 41.90 -16.69 -41.74
CA MET A 95 40.84 -17.54 -41.14
C MET A 95 39.56 -16.78 -40.77
N LEU A 96 39.59 -15.45 -40.75
CA LEU A 96 38.39 -14.63 -40.49
C LEU A 96 37.49 -14.49 -41.72
N GLU A 97 38.04 -14.23 -42.91
CA GLU A 97 37.25 -14.11 -44.15
C GLU A 97 36.51 -15.40 -44.54
N ALA A 98 37.07 -16.57 -44.19
CA ALA A 98 36.46 -17.86 -44.45
C ALA A 98 35.22 -18.17 -43.57
N ALA A 99 35.05 -17.46 -42.45
CA ALA A 99 33.95 -17.67 -41.50
C ALA A 99 32.70 -16.82 -41.82
N GLU A 100 32.85 -15.69 -42.51
CA GLU A 100 31.76 -14.72 -42.73
C GLU A 100 30.68 -15.21 -43.71
N ASN A 101 31.06 -16.02 -44.72
CA ASN A 101 30.16 -16.39 -45.84
C ASN A 101 29.13 -17.49 -45.54
N LYS A 102 28.85 -17.78 -44.26
CA LYS A 102 27.63 -18.47 -43.82
C LYS A 102 26.93 -17.79 -42.64
N ARG A 103 26.91 -16.44 -42.62
CA ARG A 103 25.82 -15.72 -41.93
C ARG A 103 24.48 -16.17 -42.54
N ALA A 104 23.75 -17.02 -41.82
CA ALA A 104 22.37 -17.32 -42.17
C ALA A 104 21.58 -16.00 -42.13
N THR A 105 21.04 -15.58 -43.28
CA THR A 105 20.23 -14.37 -43.38
C THR A 105 18.92 -14.58 -42.66
N VAL A 106 18.94 -14.33 -41.34
CA VAL A 106 17.73 -14.16 -40.54
C VAL A 106 16.96 -13.00 -41.13
N SER A 107 15.98 -13.32 -41.97
CA SER A 107 15.05 -12.34 -42.53
C SER A 107 14.24 -11.77 -41.37
N SER A 108 14.71 -10.67 -40.82
CA SER A 108 14.00 -9.83 -39.86
C SER A 108 12.83 -9.14 -40.57
N LYS A 109 11.84 -9.95 -40.96
CA LYS A 109 10.53 -9.47 -41.40
C LYS A 109 9.97 -8.62 -40.27
N LYS A 110 10.10 -7.30 -40.41
CA LYS A 110 9.47 -6.32 -39.53
C LYS A 110 7.99 -6.70 -39.46
N LEU A 111 7.53 -7.03 -38.25
CA LEU A 111 6.12 -7.36 -38.04
C LEU A 111 5.27 -6.14 -38.43
N PRO A 112 4.14 -6.32 -39.11
CA PRO A 112 3.21 -5.23 -39.38
C PRO A 112 2.73 -4.57 -38.09
N ASP A 113 2.28 -3.32 -38.22
CA ASP A 113 1.54 -2.65 -37.16
C ASP A 113 0.26 -3.46 -36.86
N CYS A 114 -0.12 -3.58 -35.59
CA CYS A 114 -1.39 -4.22 -35.22
C CYS A 114 -2.61 -3.40 -35.67
N GLU A 115 -3.64 -4.07 -36.18
CA GLU A 115 -4.94 -3.46 -36.44
C GLU A 115 -5.75 -3.44 -35.14
N THR A 116 -5.70 -2.31 -34.43
CA THR A 116 -6.34 -2.10 -33.12
C THR A 116 -7.81 -1.68 -33.22
N TYR A 117 -8.50 -2.05 -34.30
CA TYR A 117 -9.94 -1.84 -34.44
C TYR A 117 -10.70 -2.98 -33.76
N SER A 118 -11.64 -2.64 -32.87
CA SER A 118 -12.40 -3.59 -32.06
C SER A 118 -13.88 -3.18 -32.00
N PRO A 119 -14.81 -3.97 -32.56
CA PRO A 119 -16.24 -3.72 -32.44
C PRO A 119 -16.74 -3.66 -30.99
N ASN A 120 -16.06 -4.34 -30.06
CA ASN A 120 -16.39 -4.26 -28.63
C ASN A 120 -16.14 -2.84 -28.09
N LEU A 121 -15.08 -2.18 -28.53
CA LEU A 121 -14.76 -0.80 -28.14
C LEU A 121 -15.78 0.20 -28.70
N GLU A 122 -16.33 -0.06 -29.88
CA GLU A 122 -17.46 0.71 -30.41
C GLU A 122 -18.75 0.43 -29.62
N SER A 123 -19.02 -0.82 -29.24
CA SER A 123 -20.17 -1.17 -28.39
C SER A 123 -20.13 -0.47 -27.05
N TYR A 124 -18.97 -0.40 -26.38
CA TYR A 124 -18.79 0.36 -25.14
C TYR A 124 -19.07 1.86 -25.36
N ARG A 125 -18.47 2.46 -26.41
CA ARG A 125 -18.69 3.87 -26.77
C ARG A 125 -20.13 4.20 -27.18
N ALA A 126 -20.89 3.21 -27.67
CA ALA A 126 -22.31 3.34 -27.98
C ALA A 126 -23.22 3.14 -26.75
N SER A 127 -22.75 2.42 -25.71
CA SER A 127 -23.45 2.27 -24.44
C SER A 127 -23.29 3.50 -23.55
N ASN A 128 -23.94 4.58 -23.97
CA ASN A 128 -23.97 5.88 -23.31
C ASN A 128 -24.65 5.76 -21.92
N ASN A 129 -23.88 5.69 -20.84
CA ASN A 129 -24.40 5.46 -19.50
C ASN A 129 -24.92 6.79 -18.94
N LYS A 130 -26.10 6.80 -18.31
CA LYS A 130 -26.81 8.07 -18.03
C LYS A 130 -26.28 8.85 -16.81
N TYR A 131 -25.29 8.30 -16.12
CA TYR A 131 -24.94 8.67 -14.74
C TYR A 131 -23.42 8.85 -14.52
N GLU A 132 -22.64 8.87 -15.60
CA GLU A 132 -21.18 8.96 -15.61
C GLU A 132 -20.68 10.23 -14.88
N ASP A 133 -21.43 11.33 -14.97
CA ASP A 133 -21.11 12.66 -14.44
C ASP A 133 -21.63 12.92 -13.00
N LEU A 134 -22.10 11.88 -12.30
CA LEU A 134 -22.61 11.99 -10.93
C LEU A 134 -21.50 12.00 -9.88
N PHE A 135 -20.45 11.21 -10.10
CA PHE A 135 -19.28 11.07 -9.25
C PHE A 135 -18.02 11.72 -9.85
N GLU A 136 -18.11 12.24 -11.07
CA GLU A 136 -17.00 12.87 -11.79
C GLU A 136 -16.50 14.12 -11.04
N ASP A 137 -15.20 14.25 -10.79
CA ASP A 137 -14.61 15.39 -10.09
C ASP A 137 -14.95 16.76 -10.72
N LEU A 138 -14.69 17.84 -9.98
CA LEU A 138 -14.98 19.19 -10.45
C LEU A 138 -14.07 19.58 -11.61
N SER A 139 -14.67 20.03 -12.72
CA SER A 139 -13.91 20.54 -13.86
C SER A 139 -13.16 21.84 -13.51
N GLU A 140 -12.11 22.16 -14.27
CA GLU A 140 -11.40 23.46 -14.17
C GLU A 140 -12.37 24.66 -14.15
N SER A 141 -13.47 24.56 -14.92
CA SER A 141 -14.51 25.59 -15.02
C SER A 141 -15.39 25.69 -13.76
N GLU A 142 -15.64 24.58 -13.07
CA GLU A 142 -16.42 24.54 -11.83
C GLU A 142 -15.58 25.03 -10.65
N ILE A 143 -14.34 24.55 -10.53
CA ILE A 143 -13.38 25.00 -9.51
C ILE A 143 -13.19 26.52 -9.61
N SER A 144 -12.97 27.05 -10.81
CA SER A 144 -12.83 28.48 -11.06
C SER A 144 -14.12 29.26 -10.71
N SER A 145 -15.30 28.68 -11.00
CA SER A 145 -16.59 29.29 -10.68
C SER A 145 -16.88 29.34 -9.18
N VAL A 146 -16.50 28.29 -8.43
CA VAL A 146 -16.61 28.23 -6.96
C VAL A 146 -15.65 29.21 -6.31
N PHE A 147 -14.36 29.17 -6.66
CA PHE A 147 -13.38 30.11 -6.13
C PHE A 147 -13.80 31.56 -6.42
N GLY A 148 -14.14 31.86 -7.67
CA GLY A 148 -14.60 33.20 -8.05
C GLY A 148 -15.89 33.65 -7.36
N TYR A 149 -16.79 32.73 -6.99
CA TYR A 149 -17.93 33.03 -6.12
C TYR A 149 -17.49 33.37 -4.69
N LEU A 150 -16.63 32.55 -4.08
CA LEU A 150 -16.12 32.75 -2.72
C LEU A 150 -15.35 34.09 -2.59
N SER A 151 -14.51 34.43 -3.56
CA SER A 151 -13.77 35.72 -3.59
C SER A 151 -14.68 36.96 -3.68
N ARG A 152 -15.97 36.80 -4.01
CA ARG A 152 -16.95 37.90 -4.02
C ARG A 152 -17.72 38.05 -2.70
N GLN A 153 -17.67 37.06 -1.81
CA GLN A 153 -18.33 37.10 -0.50
C GLN A 153 -17.46 37.90 0.48
N ARG A 154 -17.92 39.11 0.84
CA ARG A 154 -17.15 40.06 1.65
C ARG A 154 -16.95 39.59 3.09
N GLU A 155 -17.89 38.80 3.58
CA GLU A 155 -17.95 38.16 4.89
C GLU A 155 -16.94 37.01 5.05
N LEU A 156 -16.53 36.38 3.93
CA LEU A 156 -15.47 35.36 3.92
C LEU A 156 -14.08 36.01 3.91
N GLY A 157 -13.94 37.18 3.26
CA GLY A 157 -12.70 37.97 3.29
C GLY A 157 -11.52 37.32 2.58
N ILE A 158 -11.79 36.46 1.58
CA ILE A 158 -10.80 35.66 0.86
C ILE A 158 -9.73 36.55 0.20
N GLN A 159 -8.47 36.23 0.44
CA GLN A 159 -7.29 36.80 -0.24
C GLN A 159 -6.31 35.64 -0.57
N PRO A 160 -5.28 35.87 -1.43
CA PRO A 160 -4.26 34.86 -1.68
C PRO A 160 -3.48 34.49 -0.40
N ILE A 161 -3.13 33.20 -0.24
CA ILE A 161 -2.41 32.67 0.94
C ILE A 161 -1.08 33.38 1.25
N GLN A 162 -0.45 34.01 0.25
CA GLN A 162 0.79 34.77 0.44
C GLN A 162 0.57 36.08 1.22
N VAL A 163 -0.68 36.55 1.35
CA VAL A 163 -1.06 37.63 2.27
C VAL A 163 -1.04 37.10 3.70
N ARG A 164 -0.16 37.64 4.53
CA ARG A 164 0.01 37.20 5.92
C ARG A 164 -1.32 37.27 6.70
N ASP A 165 -1.59 36.19 7.42
CA ASP A 165 -2.73 36.01 8.34
C ASP A 165 -4.11 36.19 7.65
N ALA A 166 -4.18 36.06 6.32
CA ALA A 166 -5.42 36.20 5.56
C ALA A 166 -6.36 34.98 5.62
N SER A 167 -7.67 35.24 5.48
CA SER A 167 -8.63 34.18 5.14
C SER A 167 -8.39 33.73 3.69
N HIS A 168 -8.28 32.42 3.46
CA HIS A 168 -8.03 31.84 2.15
C HIS A 168 -8.75 30.50 1.98
N VAL A 169 -8.98 30.07 0.74
CA VAL A 169 -9.54 28.74 0.46
C VAL A 169 -8.40 27.74 0.49
N TYR A 170 -8.58 26.62 1.21
CA TYR A 170 -7.60 25.54 1.36
C TYR A 170 -7.87 24.37 0.41
N SER A 171 -9.15 24.05 0.18
CA SER A 171 -9.54 23.02 -0.80
C SER A 171 -10.90 23.31 -1.41
N ILE A 172 -11.10 22.83 -2.64
CA ILE A 172 -12.39 22.76 -3.33
C ILE A 172 -12.45 21.38 -4.00
N GLU A 173 -13.37 20.52 -3.58
CA GLU A 173 -13.61 19.20 -4.16
C GLU A 173 -15.11 18.94 -4.37
N LEU A 174 -15.48 17.86 -5.06
CA LEU A 174 -16.88 17.49 -5.28
C LEU A 174 -17.56 17.16 -3.93
N HIS A 175 -18.69 17.81 -3.64
CA HIS A 175 -19.59 17.35 -2.58
C HIS A 175 -20.44 16.19 -3.13
N ILE A 176 -20.06 14.96 -2.78
CA ILE A 176 -20.75 13.75 -3.23
C ILE A 176 -22.22 13.81 -2.79
N PRO A 177 -23.22 13.61 -3.68
CA PRO A 177 -24.63 13.65 -3.30
C PRO A 177 -25.00 12.51 -2.34
N ASN A 178 -26.09 12.69 -1.58
CA ASN A 178 -26.56 11.65 -0.65
C ASN A 178 -26.86 10.34 -1.41
N LYS A 179 -26.46 9.18 -0.88
CA LYS A 179 -26.70 7.86 -1.54
C LYS A 179 -28.19 7.67 -1.84
N THR A 180 -29.05 8.08 -0.93
CA THR A 180 -30.51 8.06 -1.07
C THR A 180 -31.01 8.76 -2.33
N ASP A 181 -30.37 9.84 -2.78
CA ASP A 181 -30.80 10.60 -3.96
C ASP A 181 -30.01 10.21 -5.23
N ALA A 182 -28.75 9.81 -5.07
CA ALA A 182 -27.95 9.19 -6.12
C ALA A 182 -28.59 7.89 -6.65
N ILE A 183 -29.01 7.00 -5.75
CA ILE A 183 -29.66 5.72 -6.07
C ILE A 183 -31.01 5.95 -6.76
N LYS A 184 -31.83 6.89 -6.26
CA LYS A 184 -33.08 7.29 -6.94
C LYS A 184 -32.83 7.70 -8.38
N TYR A 185 -31.81 8.52 -8.62
CA TYR A 185 -31.47 8.99 -9.96
C TYR A 185 -30.99 7.84 -10.88
N MET A 186 -30.06 7.02 -10.40
CA MET A 186 -29.46 5.93 -11.18
C MET A 186 -30.44 4.80 -11.48
N ASP A 187 -31.16 4.31 -10.46
CA ASP A 187 -31.89 3.05 -10.53
C ASP A 187 -33.42 3.25 -10.53
N GLU A 188 -33.95 4.33 -9.96
CA GLU A 188 -35.41 4.58 -9.81
C GLU A 188 -36.00 5.64 -10.76
N ARG A 189 -35.18 6.23 -11.65
CA ARG A 189 -35.55 7.35 -12.56
C ARG A 189 -35.93 8.66 -11.83
N GLY A 190 -35.34 8.90 -10.66
CA GLY A 190 -35.44 10.16 -9.94
C GLY A 190 -34.83 11.35 -10.69
N LEU A 191 -34.93 12.53 -10.10
CA LEU A 191 -34.22 13.72 -10.60
C LEU A 191 -32.72 13.60 -10.29
N LYS A 192 -31.87 14.13 -11.19
CA LYS A 192 -30.43 14.24 -10.92
C LYS A 192 -30.21 15.10 -9.65
N PRO A 193 -29.41 14.66 -8.66
CA PRO A 193 -29.05 15.47 -7.51
C PRO A 193 -28.40 16.80 -7.92
N VAL A 194 -28.53 17.81 -7.05
CA VAL A 194 -27.79 19.07 -7.25
C VAL A 194 -26.29 18.78 -7.13
N ARG A 195 -25.51 19.25 -8.11
CA ARG A 195 -24.05 19.14 -8.10
C ARG A 195 -23.47 20.33 -7.34
N GLU A 196 -22.65 20.05 -6.33
CA GLU A 196 -22.15 21.04 -5.36
C GLU A 196 -20.67 20.79 -5.05
N ALA A 197 -19.99 21.80 -4.52
CA ALA A 197 -18.60 21.70 -4.09
C ALA A 197 -18.48 21.72 -2.56
N ARG A 198 -17.64 20.84 -2.02
CA ARG A 198 -17.16 20.88 -0.63
C ARG A 198 -15.93 21.78 -0.58
N VAL A 199 -15.88 22.69 0.38
CA VAL A 199 -14.86 23.74 0.48
C VAL A 199 -14.37 23.86 1.92
N VAL A 200 -13.05 23.89 2.10
CA VAL A 200 -12.42 24.27 3.38
C VAL A 200 -11.84 25.68 3.25
N ILE A 201 -12.13 26.54 4.23
CA ILE A 201 -11.64 27.92 4.30
C ILE A 201 -10.85 28.10 5.59
N GLU A 202 -9.60 28.53 5.47
CA GLU A 202 -8.68 28.74 6.59
C GLU A 202 -8.62 30.22 6.95
N ARG A 203 -8.80 30.56 8.23
CA ARG A 203 -9.01 31.95 8.69
C ARG A 203 -8.08 32.36 9.85
N PRO A 204 -6.75 32.31 9.65
CA PRO A 204 -5.73 32.56 10.68
C PRO A 204 -5.79 33.94 11.35
N GLY A 205 -6.30 34.98 10.68
CA GLY A 205 -6.35 36.35 11.19
C GLY A 205 -7.60 36.74 11.99
N LEU A 206 -8.52 35.80 12.25
CA LEU A 206 -9.68 36.06 13.11
C LEU A 206 -9.28 36.17 14.59
N PRO A 207 -10.04 36.89 15.44
CA PRO A 207 -9.79 36.94 16.89
C PRO A 207 -9.83 35.57 17.58
N VAL A 208 -10.53 34.60 16.98
CA VAL A 208 -10.42 33.16 17.26
C VAL A 208 -10.12 32.49 15.91
N PRO A 209 -8.87 32.11 15.62
CA PRO A 209 -8.49 31.48 14.36
C PRO A 209 -9.17 30.13 14.15
N VAL A 210 -9.83 29.94 13.00
CA VAL A 210 -10.57 28.71 12.65
C VAL A 210 -10.35 28.27 11.20
N SER A 211 -10.55 26.98 10.99
CA SER A 211 -10.82 26.31 9.71
C SER A 211 -12.34 26.09 9.62
N GLU A 212 -12.97 26.43 8.49
CA GLU A 212 -14.43 26.36 8.31
C GLU A 212 -14.80 25.51 7.08
N GLU A 213 -15.77 24.58 7.22
CA GLU A 213 -16.20 23.67 6.15
C GLU A 213 -17.58 24.02 5.59
N TYR A 214 -17.64 24.29 4.28
CA TYR A 214 -18.82 24.75 3.56
C TYR A 214 -19.19 23.83 2.38
N VAL A 215 -20.47 23.82 2.04
CA VAL A 215 -21.00 23.35 0.75
C VAL A 215 -21.38 24.56 -0.08
N VAL A 216 -21.03 24.57 -1.37
CA VAL A 216 -21.22 25.69 -2.31
C VAL A 216 -21.92 25.21 -3.58
N GLY A 217 -22.98 25.90 -3.99
CA GLY A 217 -23.81 25.45 -5.11
C GLY A 217 -24.79 26.50 -5.65
N PRO A 218 -25.59 26.15 -6.68
CA PRO A 218 -25.50 24.93 -7.47
C PRO A 218 -24.46 25.09 -8.59
N LEU A 219 -23.79 24.00 -8.98
CA LEU A 219 -22.84 24.03 -10.10
C LEU A 219 -23.56 23.96 -11.46
N PRO A 220 -22.96 24.54 -12.54
CA PRO A 220 -21.64 25.18 -12.59
C PRO A 220 -21.66 26.69 -12.23
N ILE A 221 -22.81 27.29 -11.89
CA ILE A 221 -22.92 28.72 -11.59
C ILE A 221 -23.39 28.93 -10.14
N PRO A 222 -22.48 28.84 -9.14
CA PRO A 222 -22.84 28.90 -7.73
C PRO A 222 -23.45 30.24 -7.31
N ARG A 223 -24.37 30.15 -6.35
CA ARG A 223 -25.21 31.26 -5.85
C ARG A 223 -25.32 31.29 -4.33
N TYR A 224 -25.15 30.16 -3.66
CA TYR A 224 -25.19 30.04 -2.20
C TYR A 224 -23.96 29.29 -1.67
N HIS A 225 -23.69 29.49 -0.39
CA HIS A 225 -22.85 28.62 0.43
C HIS A 225 -23.52 28.42 1.80
N TYR A 226 -23.31 27.27 2.43
CA TYR A 226 -23.76 26.98 3.80
C TYR A 226 -22.79 26.01 4.50
N ALA A 227 -22.76 26.03 5.82
CA ALA A 227 -21.96 25.12 6.65
C ALA A 227 -22.32 23.65 6.37
N ASN A 228 -21.34 22.75 6.19
CA ASN A 228 -21.61 21.36 5.80
C ASN A 228 -22.50 20.63 6.83
N PRO A 229 -23.73 20.21 6.47
CA PRO A 229 -24.66 19.56 7.40
C PRO A 229 -24.26 18.11 7.77
N ARG A 230 -23.25 17.52 7.12
CA ARG A 230 -22.72 16.19 7.46
C ARG A 230 -21.80 16.16 8.68
N ARG A 231 -21.47 17.31 9.28
CA ARG A 231 -20.44 17.43 10.32
C ARG A 231 -21.03 18.05 11.59
N GLU A 232 -20.79 17.43 12.75
CA GLU A 232 -21.34 17.85 14.06
C GLU A 232 -20.98 19.30 14.42
N ARG A 233 -19.81 19.76 13.96
CA ARG A 233 -19.34 21.14 14.00
C ARG A 233 -18.85 21.52 12.60
N SER A 234 -19.17 22.73 12.14
CA SER A 234 -18.68 23.25 10.85
C SER A 234 -17.39 24.06 10.97
N THR A 235 -16.89 24.24 12.19
CA THR A 235 -15.69 25.01 12.51
C THR A 235 -14.73 24.17 13.34
N VAL A 236 -13.44 24.32 13.07
CA VAL A 236 -12.34 23.60 13.72
C VAL A 236 -11.26 24.62 14.12
N PRO A 237 -10.65 24.53 15.32
CA PRO A 237 -9.58 25.45 15.71
C PRO A 237 -8.38 25.39 14.76
N TYR A 238 -7.92 26.55 14.26
CA TYR A 238 -6.81 26.65 13.30
C TYR A 238 -5.49 26.03 13.81
N ARG A 239 -5.37 25.78 15.12
CA ARG A 239 -4.25 25.02 15.72
C ARG A 239 -4.07 23.63 15.12
N PHE A 240 -5.12 23.05 14.55
CA PHE A 240 -5.10 21.74 13.90
C PHE A 240 -4.77 21.80 12.40
N HIS A 241 -4.68 22.98 11.79
CA HIS A 241 -4.14 23.14 10.44
C HIS A 241 -2.66 22.70 10.42
N PRO A 242 -2.18 21.96 9.39
CA PRO A 242 -0.86 21.33 9.42
C PRO A 242 0.30 22.30 9.62
N THR A 243 0.26 23.46 8.96
CA THR A 243 1.35 24.44 8.97
C THR A 243 1.37 25.35 10.20
N TYR A 244 0.39 25.24 11.10
CA TYR A 244 0.24 26.10 12.28
C TYR A 244 1.54 26.19 13.08
N GLY A 245 1.97 27.42 13.36
CA GLY A 245 3.15 27.71 14.17
C GLY A 245 4.52 27.42 13.53
N ILE A 246 4.61 26.61 12.46
CA ILE A 246 5.89 26.16 11.87
C ILE A 246 6.77 27.36 11.47
N ARG A 247 6.19 28.37 10.80
CA ARG A 247 6.91 29.60 10.43
C ARG A 247 7.43 30.38 11.63
N ALA A 248 6.68 30.43 12.74
CA ALA A 248 7.08 31.15 13.95
C ALA A 248 8.21 30.41 14.69
N ALA A 249 8.11 29.07 14.79
CA ALA A 249 9.17 28.22 15.33
C ALA A 249 10.49 28.38 14.56
N TYR A 250 10.46 28.40 13.23
CA TYR A 250 11.66 28.69 12.42
C TYR A 250 12.23 30.09 12.69
N MET A 251 11.40 31.13 12.67
CA MET A 251 11.87 32.50 12.87
C MET A 251 12.53 32.70 14.25
N GLU A 252 11.97 32.13 15.30
CA GLU A 252 12.57 32.19 16.65
C GLU A 252 13.86 31.35 16.74
N LEU A 253 13.90 30.15 16.15
CA LEU A 253 15.12 29.35 16.13
C LEU A 253 16.26 30.08 15.40
N PHE A 254 16.03 30.59 14.19
CA PHE A 254 17.05 31.32 13.42
C PHE A 254 17.52 32.59 14.14
N ARG A 255 16.67 33.23 14.94
CA ARG A 255 17.04 34.35 15.82
C ARG A 255 17.97 33.95 16.98
N LYS A 256 17.91 32.68 17.44
CA LYS A 256 18.77 32.13 18.51
C LYS A 256 20.07 31.49 18.01
N ILE A 257 20.21 31.17 16.71
CA ILE A 257 21.45 30.57 16.16
C ILE A 257 22.57 31.61 16.15
N SER A 258 23.45 31.55 17.15
CA SER A 258 24.62 32.43 17.26
C SER A 258 25.77 31.98 16.34
N PRO A 259 26.75 32.85 16.03
CA PRO A 259 27.96 32.47 15.28
C PRO A 259 28.73 31.31 15.93
N GLU A 260 28.78 31.25 17.26
CA GLU A 260 29.47 30.19 18.02
C GLU A 260 28.75 28.85 17.88
N LEU A 261 27.41 28.84 18.00
CA LEU A 261 26.62 27.62 17.77
C LEU A 261 26.76 27.16 16.32
N ASN A 262 26.76 28.09 15.36
CA ASN A 262 26.92 27.75 13.95
C ASN A 262 28.33 27.19 13.63
N ALA A 263 29.37 27.66 14.33
CA ALA A 263 30.70 27.07 14.25
C ALA A 263 30.73 25.63 14.81
N ILE A 264 30.06 25.38 15.95
CA ILE A 264 29.94 24.05 16.55
C ILE A 264 29.18 23.07 15.63
N ILE A 265 28.09 23.52 14.99
CA ILE A 265 27.34 22.72 14.01
C ILE A 265 28.25 22.37 12.81
N ARG A 266 29.01 23.33 12.29
CA ARG A 266 29.97 23.11 11.20
C ARG A 266 31.11 22.15 11.59
N GLU A 267 31.63 22.25 12.81
CA GLU A 267 32.65 21.35 13.36
C GLU A 267 32.12 19.92 13.60
N SER A 268 30.82 19.79 13.91
CA SER A 268 30.18 18.51 14.23
C SER A 268 29.74 17.71 13.00
N TYR A 269 29.30 18.41 11.94
CA TYR A 269 28.63 17.79 10.78
C TYR A 269 29.21 18.16 9.41
N GLY A 270 30.22 19.06 9.34
CA GLY A 270 30.78 19.54 8.07
C GLY A 270 29.83 20.43 7.25
N ALA A 271 28.72 20.87 7.83
CA ALA A 271 27.60 21.55 7.17
C ALA A 271 26.96 22.63 8.07
N THR A 272 26.03 23.42 7.54
CA THR A 272 25.34 24.48 8.30
C THR A 272 24.01 24.87 7.66
N PHE A 273 23.09 25.42 8.45
CA PHE A 273 21.84 26.06 7.99
C PHE A 273 22.04 27.47 7.41
N VAL A 274 23.17 28.15 7.72
CA VAL A 274 23.36 29.59 7.49
C VAL A 274 24.64 29.85 6.73
N LYS A 275 24.53 30.51 5.56
CA LYS A 275 25.63 30.75 4.61
C LYS A 275 26.30 29.44 4.15
N CYS A 276 25.50 28.41 3.91
CA CYS A 276 25.91 27.25 3.12
C CYS A 276 25.75 27.56 1.62
N SER A 277 26.60 26.97 0.79
CA SER A 277 26.52 27.04 -0.69
C SER A 277 26.56 25.67 -1.36
N GLN A 278 27.02 24.64 -0.64
CA GLN A 278 27.11 23.24 -1.08
C GLN A 278 26.76 22.33 0.10
N ASN A 279 27.49 22.41 1.21
CA ASN A 279 27.24 21.62 2.42
C ASN A 279 26.14 22.25 3.29
N CYS A 280 24.88 22.14 2.86
CA CYS A 280 23.71 22.66 3.58
C CYS A 280 23.11 21.63 4.54
N LEU A 281 22.56 22.10 5.66
CA LEU A 281 21.60 21.35 6.47
C LEU A 281 20.18 21.89 6.22
N LEU A 282 19.22 20.98 6.12
CA LEU A 282 17.79 21.28 6.18
C LEU A 282 17.28 21.02 7.60
N LEU A 283 16.14 21.63 7.93
CA LEU A 283 15.37 21.33 9.14
C LEU A 283 13.99 20.85 8.71
N LEU A 284 13.56 19.70 9.24
CA LEU A 284 12.30 19.05 8.89
C LEU A 284 11.43 18.98 10.15
N PRO A 285 10.20 19.50 10.12
CA PRO A 285 9.37 19.62 11.31
C PRO A 285 8.74 18.28 11.73
N GLN A 286 8.33 18.19 12.99
CA GLN A 286 7.34 17.26 13.51
C GLN A 286 6.52 18.01 14.54
N ARG A 287 5.19 17.98 14.42
CA ARG A 287 4.28 18.62 15.38
C ARG A 287 3.57 17.56 16.23
N THR A 288 3.37 17.85 17.51
CA THR A 288 2.61 16.99 18.42
C THR A 288 1.11 17.20 18.28
N SER A 289 0.34 16.10 18.37
CA SER A 289 -1.11 16.15 18.56
C SER A 289 -1.49 16.79 19.92
N SER A 290 -2.68 17.39 20.02
CA SER A 290 -3.26 17.83 21.29
C SER A 290 -3.49 16.68 22.28
N ALA A 291 -3.48 15.43 21.83
CA ALA A 291 -3.54 14.25 22.69
C ALA A 291 -2.47 14.25 23.80
N TYR A 292 -1.30 14.87 23.54
CA TYR A 292 -0.16 14.92 24.47
C TYR A 292 -0.21 16.09 25.45
N SER A 293 -0.68 17.26 25.01
CA SER A 293 -0.63 18.51 25.80
C SER A 293 -1.48 19.61 25.17
N ASP A 294 -1.94 20.55 26.01
CA ASP A 294 -2.62 21.78 25.60
C ASP A 294 -1.82 22.65 24.62
N SER A 295 -0.49 22.72 24.80
CA SER A 295 0.43 23.54 24.01
C SER A 295 1.10 22.72 22.90
N THR A 296 1.25 23.32 21.72
CA THR A 296 1.94 22.71 20.58
C THR A 296 3.44 22.59 20.85
N LEU A 297 4.02 21.41 20.61
CA LEU A 297 5.47 21.23 20.47
C LEU A 297 5.81 20.97 19.00
N ILE A 298 6.87 21.60 18.50
CA ILE A 298 7.42 21.41 17.16
C ILE A 298 8.89 20.99 17.29
N VAL A 299 9.19 19.74 16.93
CA VAL A 299 10.58 19.26 16.79
C VAL A 299 11.09 19.66 15.41
N LEU A 300 12.13 20.48 15.34
CA LEU A 300 12.83 20.84 14.11
C LEU A 300 14.10 20.00 14.01
N SER A 301 14.05 18.88 13.29
CA SER A 301 15.15 17.92 13.18
C SER A 301 16.02 18.18 11.96
N ALA A 302 17.34 18.06 12.12
CA ALA A 302 18.29 18.41 11.09
C ALA A 302 18.72 17.21 10.23
N TYR A 303 18.88 17.46 8.93
CA TYR A 303 19.28 16.49 7.91
C TYR A 303 20.21 17.16 6.90
N TYR A 304 21.02 16.39 6.17
CA TYR A 304 21.83 16.93 5.07
C TYR A 304 20.98 17.22 3.83
N ALA A 305 21.25 18.34 3.16
CA ALA A 305 20.56 18.76 1.94
C ALA A 305 21.02 17.95 0.71
N THR A 306 20.67 16.68 0.67
CA THR A 306 21.00 15.72 -0.40
C THR A 306 19.75 15.34 -1.20
N ASP A 307 19.97 14.75 -2.38
CA ASP A 307 18.94 14.25 -3.32
C ASP A 307 17.75 13.60 -2.61
N PHE A 308 18.02 12.80 -1.57
CA PHE A 308 17.01 12.22 -0.69
C PHE A 308 17.41 12.44 0.78
N THR A 309 16.82 13.49 1.34
CA THR A 309 17.22 14.07 2.64
C THR A 309 16.88 13.14 3.82
N THR A 310 15.76 12.41 3.80
CA THR A 310 15.26 11.63 4.95
C THR A 310 16.11 10.42 5.33
N VAL A 311 16.97 9.92 4.43
CA VAL A 311 17.99 8.88 4.70
C VAL A 311 19.38 9.46 4.98
N ASN A 312 19.52 10.78 5.10
CA ASN A 312 20.76 11.48 5.47
C ASN A 312 20.61 12.35 6.74
N PRO A 313 20.22 11.77 7.90
CA PRO A 313 20.03 12.47 9.16
C PRO A 313 21.34 12.95 9.79
N VAL A 314 21.26 14.00 10.60
CA VAL A 314 22.26 14.31 11.63
C VAL A 314 21.63 14.25 13.01
N GLY A 315 22.40 13.89 14.04
CA GLY A 315 21.92 13.78 15.42
C GLY A 315 21.73 15.12 16.10
N LEU A 316 20.91 16.01 15.51
CA LEU A 316 20.64 17.38 15.94
C LEU A 316 19.16 17.70 15.74
N ALA A 317 18.48 18.17 16.79
CA ALA A 317 17.12 18.71 16.70
C ALA A 317 16.88 19.84 17.70
N PHE A 318 15.89 20.68 17.43
CA PHE A 318 15.46 21.78 18.30
C PHE A 318 14.00 21.61 18.67
N LEU A 319 13.68 21.64 19.96
CA LEU A 319 12.33 21.46 20.48
C LEU A 319 11.73 22.85 20.73
N MET A 320 10.86 23.27 19.82
CA MET A 320 10.21 24.58 19.83
C MET A 320 8.82 24.45 20.43
N LYS A 321 8.57 25.11 21.56
CA LYS A 321 7.34 24.98 22.34
C LYS A 321 6.49 26.24 22.25
N GLU A 322 5.19 26.06 22.10
CA GLU A 322 4.23 27.14 22.09
C GLU A 322 4.11 27.78 23.48
N THR A 323 4.29 29.11 23.56
CA THR A 323 4.34 29.86 24.84
C THR A 323 2.97 29.95 25.52
N LYS A 324 1.89 29.88 24.73
CA LYS A 324 0.49 29.83 25.17
C LYS A 324 -0.36 29.17 24.09
N LYS A 325 -1.29 28.27 24.46
CA LYS A 325 -2.31 27.70 23.57
C LYS A 325 -2.96 28.78 22.68
N ASP A 326 -3.05 28.48 21.38
CA ASP A 326 -3.63 29.29 20.31
C ASP A 326 -2.93 30.65 20.03
N SER A 327 -1.66 30.80 20.42
CA SER A 327 -0.91 32.07 20.25
C SER A 327 -0.08 32.19 18.98
N GLN A 328 0.25 31.05 18.34
CA GLN A 328 1.30 30.95 17.31
C GLN A 328 2.68 31.51 17.72
N GLN A 329 2.94 31.73 19.00
CA GLN A 329 4.22 32.20 19.53
C GLN A 329 5.00 31.02 20.12
N PHE A 330 6.25 30.87 19.70
CA PHE A 330 7.10 29.74 20.07
C PHE A 330 8.39 30.22 20.72
N GLU A 331 8.89 29.44 21.67
CA GLU A 331 10.23 29.57 22.24
C GLU A 331 11.00 28.24 22.10
N LEU A 332 12.31 28.28 22.33
CA LEU A 332 13.13 27.06 22.36
C LEU A 332 13.08 26.49 23.78
N ASP A 333 12.42 25.35 23.95
CA ASP A 333 12.33 24.61 25.21
C ASP A 333 13.63 23.83 25.47
N SER A 334 14.13 23.12 24.45
CA SER A 334 15.32 22.28 24.58
C SER A 334 15.99 21.96 23.23
N MET A 335 17.22 21.45 23.27
CA MET A 335 18.03 21.09 22.09
C MET A 335 18.50 19.64 22.23
N PHE A 336 18.35 18.83 21.20
CA PHE A 336 18.88 17.48 21.12
C PHE A 336 20.17 17.47 20.30
N TYR A 337 21.23 16.86 20.82
CA TYR A 337 22.52 16.71 20.14
C TYR A 337 23.18 15.39 20.54
N GLY A 338 23.65 14.62 19.55
CA GLY A 338 24.50 13.44 19.77
C GLY A 338 23.86 12.31 20.59
N GLY A 339 22.52 12.22 20.61
CA GLY A 339 21.77 11.27 21.44
C GLY A 339 21.38 11.80 22.82
N GLN A 340 21.63 13.08 23.13
CA GLN A 340 21.37 13.68 24.45
C GLN A 340 20.55 14.98 24.34
N LEU A 341 19.75 15.28 25.36
CA LEU A 341 18.92 16.50 25.45
C LEU A 341 19.56 17.54 26.39
N TYR A 342 19.56 18.79 25.96
CA TYR A 342 20.11 19.96 26.65
C TYR A 342 19.01 20.99 26.89
N LYS A 343 18.98 21.60 28.07
CA LYS A 343 17.94 22.55 28.51
C LYS A 343 18.10 23.95 27.92
N SER A 344 19.27 24.26 27.36
CA SER A 344 19.50 25.51 26.65
C SER A 344 20.70 25.44 25.69
N LEU A 345 20.73 26.32 24.70
CA LEU A 345 21.89 26.50 23.82
C LEU A 345 23.13 26.91 24.61
N GLN A 346 22.99 27.71 25.67
CA GLN A 346 24.14 28.18 26.45
C GLN A 346 24.77 27.05 27.28
N GLU A 347 23.94 26.17 27.87
CA GLU A 347 24.39 24.94 28.54
C GLU A 347 25.17 24.05 27.55
N PHE A 348 24.57 23.75 26.39
CA PHE A 348 25.21 22.97 25.34
C PHE A 348 26.55 23.57 24.87
N VAL A 349 26.58 24.86 24.53
CA VAL A 349 27.80 25.56 24.07
C VAL A 349 28.88 25.56 25.15
N ASN A 350 28.53 25.70 26.42
CA ASN A 350 29.49 25.66 27.53
C ASN A 350 30.10 24.26 27.70
N LEU A 351 29.25 23.21 27.76
CA LEU A 351 29.70 21.82 27.89
C LEU A 351 30.53 21.36 26.69
N TYR A 352 30.12 21.75 25.48
CA TYR A 352 30.86 21.48 24.25
C TYR A 352 32.25 22.14 24.25
N LYS A 353 32.36 23.40 24.69
CA LYS A 353 33.65 24.10 24.83
C LYS A 353 34.53 23.50 25.93
N ALA A 354 33.93 23.02 27.03
CA ALA A 354 34.63 22.34 28.11
C ALA A 354 35.09 20.90 27.76
N ASN A 355 34.67 20.36 26.61
CA ASN A 355 34.87 18.95 26.21
C ASN A 355 34.28 17.93 27.20
N THR A 356 33.23 18.30 27.93
CA THR A 356 32.56 17.42 28.92
C THR A 356 31.44 16.56 28.33
N ILE A 357 31.26 16.58 27.01
CA ILE A 357 30.26 15.80 26.27
C ILE A 357 30.88 15.15 25.03
N THR A 358 30.33 14.00 24.64
CA THR A 358 30.70 13.30 23.40
C THR A 358 30.37 14.18 22.19
N LYS A 359 31.38 14.53 21.39
CA LYS A 359 31.22 15.37 20.21
C LYS A 359 30.91 14.51 18.98
N SER A 360 29.81 14.80 18.30
CA SER A 360 29.56 14.27 16.96
C SER A 360 30.68 14.72 16.01
N ARG A 361 31.08 13.81 15.12
CA ARG A 361 32.11 14.00 14.10
C ARG A 361 31.69 13.32 12.81
N MET A 362 30.85 14.01 12.03
CA MET A 362 30.34 13.56 10.75
C MET A 362 30.86 14.48 9.64
N SER A 363 31.23 13.92 8.50
CA SER A 363 31.43 14.67 7.26
C SER A 363 30.11 14.81 6.51
N TYR A 364 30.04 15.77 5.57
CA TYR A 364 28.95 15.80 4.59
C TYR A 364 28.91 14.47 3.80
N PRO A 365 27.74 13.93 3.42
CA PRO A 365 27.65 12.66 2.68
C PRO A 365 28.33 12.76 1.30
N THR A 366 29.46 12.07 1.15
CA THR A 366 30.20 11.93 -0.11
C THR A 366 30.32 10.47 -0.51
N PRO A 367 30.36 10.13 -1.82
CA PRO A 367 30.50 8.75 -2.26
C PRO A 367 31.75 8.09 -1.69
N ALA A 368 31.65 6.80 -1.33
CA ALA A 368 32.82 6.01 -0.98
C ALA A 368 33.79 5.96 -2.19
N SER A 369 35.09 5.78 -1.94
CA SER A 369 36.15 5.90 -2.96
C SER A 369 36.06 4.93 -4.15
N ASN A 370 35.18 3.93 -4.07
CA ASN A 370 34.87 2.98 -5.15
C ASN A 370 33.43 3.10 -5.70
N GLN A 371 32.68 4.15 -5.34
CA GLN A 371 31.31 4.40 -5.79
C GLN A 371 31.18 5.71 -6.56
N THR A 372 30.21 5.76 -7.46
CA THR A 372 29.83 6.96 -8.25
C THR A 372 28.86 7.88 -7.53
N SER A 373 28.24 7.44 -6.42
CA SER A 373 27.14 8.13 -5.75
C SER A 373 26.95 7.67 -4.29
N ASN A 374 26.20 8.45 -3.50
CA ASN A 374 25.85 8.12 -2.12
C ASN A 374 24.83 6.96 -2.06
N ALA A 375 24.86 6.15 -1.01
CA ALA A 375 23.97 5.00 -0.85
C ALA A 375 22.46 5.34 -0.92
N GLY A 376 22.08 6.55 -0.51
CA GLY A 376 20.70 7.04 -0.55
C GLY A 376 20.20 7.55 -1.90
N THR A 377 20.97 7.57 -2.99
CA THR A 377 20.44 8.00 -4.31
C THR A 377 20.05 6.82 -5.18
N MET A 378 19.09 6.98 -6.10
CA MET A 378 18.69 5.94 -7.07
C MET A 378 19.71 5.72 -8.22
N ASN A 379 20.89 6.34 -8.19
CA ASN A 379 21.91 6.15 -9.23
C ASN A 379 22.47 4.72 -9.23
N LEU A 380 22.74 4.18 -10.44
CA LEU A 380 23.32 2.84 -10.61
C LEU A 380 24.69 2.72 -9.90
N ARG A 381 24.81 1.72 -9.02
CA ARG A 381 26.00 1.40 -8.22
C ARG A 381 26.34 -0.09 -8.25
N GLY A 382 27.49 -0.45 -7.69
CA GLY A 382 27.95 -1.84 -7.61
C GLY A 382 28.28 -2.44 -8.97
N ARG A 383 28.02 -3.74 -9.17
CA ARG A 383 28.22 -4.45 -10.44
C ARG A 383 26.90 -4.47 -11.23
N PRO A 384 26.83 -3.84 -12.42
CA PRO A 384 25.61 -3.85 -13.23
C PRO A 384 25.15 -5.26 -13.61
N PHE A 385 23.84 -5.47 -13.62
CA PHE A 385 23.18 -6.68 -14.08
C PHE A 385 21.95 -6.32 -14.94
N PRO A 386 21.69 -7.02 -16.07
CA PRO A 386 22.58 -7.97 -16.75
C PRO A 386 23.91 -7.32 -17.19
N VAL A 387 24.95 -8.15 -17.39
CA VAL A 387 26.33 -7.69 -17.69
C VAL A 387 26.42 -6.88 -18.97
N PHE A 388 25.56 -7.18 -19.94
CA PHE A 388 25.35 -6.37 -21.15
C PHE A 388 23.89 -5.90 -21.17
N PRO A 389 23.60 -4.64 -21.54
CA PRO A 389 22.23 -4.14 -21.60
C PRO A 389 21.33 -5.00 -22.49
N GLN A 390 20.22 -5.47 -21.92
CA GLN A 390 19.20 -6.26 -22.60
C GLN A 390 17.83 -5.74 -22.19
N ALA A 391 16.91 -5.59 -23.15
CA ALA A 391 15.53 -5.21 -22.84
C ALA A 391 14.82 -6.33 -22.06
N GLY A 392 14.15 -5.96 -20.97
CA GLY A 392 13.27 -6.87 -20.24
C GLY A 392 12.01 -7.25 -21.03
N PRO A 393 11.20 -8.21 -20.54
CA PRO A 393 9.90 -8.53 -21.11
C PRO A 393 8.98 -7.30 -21.19
N ARG A 394 8.08 -7.28 -22.17
CA ARG A 394 7.07 -6.23 -22.36
C ARG A 394 5.72 -6.85 -22.65
N GLU A 395 4.67 -6.24 -22.11
CA GLU A 395 3.28 -6.58 -22.43
C GLU A 395 2.76 -5.68 -23.57
N PHE A 396 1.76 -6.17 -24.32
CA PHE A 396 1.14 -5.45 -25.42
C PHE A 396 -0.27 -5.98 -25.69
N GLU A 397 -1.15 -5.12 -26.21
CA GLU A 397 -2.53 -5.45 -26.56
C GLU A 397 -2.65 -5.62 -28.09
N PRO A 398 -2.64 -6.84 -28.65
CA PRO A 398 -2.59 -7.04 -30.10
C PRO A 398 -3.83 -6.56 -30.84
N ASP A 399 -5.01 -6.62 -30.22
CA ASP A 399 -6.28 -6.18 -30.80
C ASP A 399 -6.73 -4.81 -30.24
N GLY A 400 -5.82 -4.08 -29.58
CA GLY A 400 -6.12 -2.82 -28.91
C GLY A 400 -6.84 -2.99 -27.57
N LYS A 401 -7.40 -1.90 -27.05
CA LYS A 401 -8.04 -1.85 -25.73
C LYS A 401 -9.31 -2.72 -25.67
N ARG A 402 -9.38 -3.62 -24.67
CA ARG A 402 -10.58 -4.42 -24.36
C ARG A 402 -11.49 -3.77 -23.31
N TYR A 403 -11.18 -2.54 -22.92
CA TYR A 403 -11.91 -1.66 -22.01
C TYR A 403 -12.11 -0.28 -22.64
N SER A 404 -13.08 0.48 -22.16
CA SER A 404 -13.28 1.90 -22.48
C SER A 404 -13.06 2.77 -21.23
N VAL A 405 -12.83 4.06 -21.47
CA VAL A 405 -12.90 5.12 -20.45
C VAL A 405 -13.44 6.39 -21.10
N THR A 406 -14.41 7.02 -20.47
CA THR A 406 -15.12 8.24 -20.91
C THR A 406 -15.26 9.16 -19.70
N GLY A 407 -14.63 10.34 -19.72
CA GLY A 407 -14.51 11.15 -18.51
C GLY A 407 -13.89 10.33 -17.37
N GLN A 408 -14.60 10.24 -16.25
CA GLN A 408 -14.27 9.37 -15.11
C GLN A 408 -15.02 8.01 -15.08
N HIS A 409 -15.77 7.63 -16.12
CA HIS A 409 -16.43 6.32 -16.24
C HIS A 409 -15.59 5.28 -16.98
N VAL A 410 -15.64 4.01 -16.55
CA VAL A 410 -14.88 2.88 -17.11
C VAL A 410 -15.80 1.69 -17.38
N GLN A 411 -15.56 0.97 -18.49
CA GLN A 411 -16.22 -0.29 -18.81
C GLN A 411 -15.21 -1.36 -19.25
N TYR A 412 -15.34 -2.60 -18.76
CA TYR A 412 -14.45 -3.72 -19.09
C TYR A 412 -15.18 -5.07 -18.97
N MET A 413 -15.52 -5.67 -20.12
CA MET A 413 -16.32 -6.89 -20.20
C MET A 413 -17.67 -6.68 -19.48
N GLU A 414 -17.90 -7.37 -18.36
CA GLU A 414 -19.10 -7.22 -17.53
C GLU A 414 -18.96 -6.09 -16.50
N TRP A 415 -17.76 -5.55 -16.27
CA TRP A 415 -17.50 -4.50 -15.28
C TRP A 415 -17.88 -3.11 -15.79
N SER A 416 -18.48 -2.30 -14.91
CA SER A 416 -18.69 -0.86 -15.11
C SER A 416 -18.55 -0.14 -13.77
N PHE A 417 -17.85 1.00 -13.73
CA PHE A 417 -17.62 1.80 -12.52
C PHE A 417 -17.19 3.24 -12.86
N ASN A 418 -17.21 4.13 -11.87
CA ASN A 418 -16.64 5.48 -11.94
C ASN A 418 -15.44 5.59 -10.99
N PHE A 419 -14.45 6.43 -11.27
CA PHE A 419 -13.29 6.65 -10.37
C PHE A 419 -13.00 8.14 -10.18
N ARG A 420 -12.59 8.56 -8.98
CA ARG A 420 -12.32 9.97 -8.65
C ARG A 420 -11.16 10.14 -7.67
N MET A 421 -10.70 11.37 -7.47
CA MET A 421 -9.70 11.73 -6.46
C MET A 421 -10.27 12.73 -5.45
N SER A 422 -10.37 12.34 -4.18
CA SER A 422 -10.53 13.34 -3.11
C SER A 422 -9.19 13.98 -2.81
N ALA A 423 -9.12 15.32 -2.86
CA ALA A 423 -7.92 16.05 -2.44
C ALA A 423 -7.48 15.65 -1.02
N SER A 424 -8.45 15.46 -0.12
CA SER A 424 -8.20 15.11 1.27
C SER A 424 -7.93 13.61 1.52
N SER A 425 -8.72 12.70 0.94
CA SER A 425 -8.66 11.25 1.28
C SER A 425 -7.99 10.36 0.23
N GLY A 426 -7.66 10.88 -0.96
CA GLY A 426 -7.06 10.11 -2.05
C GLY A 426 -8.09 9.38 -2.94
N PRO A 427 -7.74 8.22 -3.54
CA PRO A 427 -8.52 7.58 -4.59
C PRO A 427 -9.84 6.97 -4.10
N GLN A 428 -10.87 7.07 -4.94
CA GLN A 428 -12.20 6.52 -4.70
C GLN A 428 -12.80 5.93 -5.98
N VAL A 429 -13.62 4.88 -5.86
CA VAL A 429 -14.30 4.20 -6.96
C VAL A 429 -15.77 3.97 -6.59
N TRP A 430 -16.69 4.29 -7.50
CA TRP A 430 -18.12 4.45 -7.23
C TRP A 430 -19.00 3.71 -8.24
N ASP A 431 -20.17 3.23 -7.77
CA ASP A 431 -21.18 2.50 -8.55
C ASP A 431 -20.60 1.28 -9.31
N ILE A 432 -19.88 0.41 -8.61
CA ILE A 432 -19.26 -0.79 -9.19
C ILE A 432 -20.33 -1.83 -9.51
N ARG A 433 -20.52 -2.10 -10.81
CA ARG A 433 -21.48 -3.06 -11.36
C ARG A 433 -20.80 -4.21 -12.08
N TRP A 434 -21.42 -5.39 -12.02
CA TRP A 434 -21.15 -6.54 -12.88
C TRP A 434 -22.42 -6.88 -13.67
N ALA A 435 -22.33 -6.94 -15.01
CA ALA A 435 -23.47 -7.19 -15.90
C ALA A 435 -24.66 -6.22 -15.66
N GLY A 436 -24.36 -5.00 -15.21
CA GLY A 436 -25.35 -3.98 -14.81
C GLY A 436 -25.90 -4.10 -13.38
N GLU A 437 -25.73 -5.24 -12.69
CA GLU A 437 -26.08 -5.40 -11.27
C GLU A 437 -25.00 -4.75 -10.39
N ARG A 438 -25.38 -3.84 -9.46
CA ARG A 438 -24.43 -3.27 -8.48
C ARG A 438 -23.95 -4.34 -7.49
N ILE A 439 -22.67 -4.25 -7.14
CA ILE A 439 -22.02 -5.00 -6.06
C ILE A 439 -21.56 -4.05 -4.96
N VAL A 440 -20.94 -2.93 -5.33
CA VAL A 440 -20.36 -1.95 -4.40
C VAL A 440 -20.83 -0.55 -4.78
N TYR A 441 -21.29 0.25 -3.83
CA TYR A 441 -21.61 1.66 -4.06
C TYR A 441 -20.38 2.55 -3.99
N GLU A 442 -19.49 2.30 -3.02
CA GLU A 442 -18.26 3.07 -2.76
C GLU A 442 -17.12 2.13 -2.33
N ILE A 443 -15.94 2.29 -2.93
CA ILE A 443 -14.65 1.90 -2.36
C ILE A 443 -13.81 3.18 -2.28
N SER A 444 -13.40 3.60 -1.09
CA SER A 444 -12.57 4.80 -0.92
C SER A 444 -11.43 4.59 0.07
N LEU A 445 -10.26 5.14 -0.27
CA LEU A 445 -9.20 5.37 0.71
C LEU A 445 -9.71 6.41 1.72
N GLN A 446 -9.52 6.12 3.00
CA GLN A 446 -9.98 6.96 4.11
C GLN A 446 -8.83 7.62 4.85
N GLU A 447 -7.75 6.87 5.07
CA GLU A 447 -6.57 7.35 5.78
C GLU A 447 -5.37 6.43 5.54
N VAL A 448 -4.17 7.02 5.55
CA VAL A 448 -2.91 6.30 5.80
C VAL A 448 -2.32 6.83 7.11
N THR A 449 -1.76 5.94 7.91
CA THR A 449 -1.18 6.29 9.20
C THR A 449 0.09 5.49 9.41
N VAL A 450 1.16 6.21 9.73
CA VAL A 450 2.47 5.63 10.05
C VAL A 450 2.80 5.97 11.49
N ILE A 451 2.87 4.96 12.34
CA ILE A 451 3.17 5.10 13.77
C ILE A 451 4.59 4.60 14.01
N TYR A 452 5.54 5.54 14.17
CA TYR A 452 6.94 5.25 14.47
C TYR A 452 7.20 5.05 15.97
N ALA A 453 8.36 4.48 16.29
CA ALA A 453 8.98 4.55 17.61
C ALA A 453 10.50 4.79 17.49
N GLY A 454 11.11 5.38 18.52
CA GLY A 454 12.55 5.63 18.59
C GLY A 454 12.97 6.29 19.90
N ALA A 455 14.27 6.29 20.19
CA ALA A 455 14.88 6.91 21.37
C ALA A 455 15.25 8.41 21.16
N ASN A 456 14.74 9.03 20.09
CA ASN A 456 14.96 10.43 19.74
C ASN A 456 13.64 11.22 19.57
N PRO A 457 13.67 12.55 19.73
CA PRO A 457 12.45 13.37 19.65
C PRO A 457 11.70 13.37 18.32
N LYS A 458 12.33 13.06 17.17
CA LYS A 458 11.60 12.98 15.88
C LYS A 458 10.72 11.74 15.88
N MET A 459 11.33 10.57 16.04
CA MET A 459 10.61 9.29 15.94
C MET A 459 9.65 9.06 17.10
N PHE A 460 9.94 9.62 18.28
CA PHE A 460 9.02 9.59 19.43
C PHE A 460 7.71 10.38 19.19
N TYR A 461 7.71 11.39 18.31
CA TYR A 461 6.52 12.18 17.98
C TYR A 461 6.05 11.99 16.52
N SER A 462 6.68 11.10 15.74
CA SER A 462 6.26 10.73 14.38
C SER A 462 5.11 9.74 14.41
N HIS A 463 3.90 10.26 14.60
CA HIS A 463 2.66 9.51 14.38
C HIS A 463 1.84 10.28 13.36
N LEU A 464 1.84 9.78 12.13
CA LEU A 464 1.30 10.47 10.97
C LEU A 464 -0.18 10.12 10.76
N SER A 465 -0.91 11.02 10.10
CA SER A 465 -2.21 10.75 9.48
C SER A 465 -2.20 11.56 8.20
N ASP A 466 -1.99 10.86 7.10
CA ASP A 466 -1.42 11.42 5.89
C ASP A 466 -2.46 12.26 5.12
N SER A 467 -3.76 12.03 5.38
CA SER A 467 -4.83 12.93 4.93
C SER A 467 -4.64 14.39 5.39
N ALA A 468 -3.88 14.64 6.47
CA ALA A 468 -3.52 15.98 6.90
C ALA A 468 -2.63 16.75 5.89
N PHE A 469 -1.97 16.08 4.96
CA PHE A 469 -1.13 16.71 3.94
C PHE A 469 -1.73 16.66 2.52
N GLY A 470 -2.99 16.21 2.39
CA GLY A 470 -3.71 16.15 1.12
C GLY A 470 -3.35 14.92 0.29
N LEU A 471 -3.81 13.73 0.71
CA LEU A 471 -3.51 12.45 0.05
C LEU A 471 -3.74 12.48 -1.48
N GLY A 472 -4.81 13.11 -1.95
CA GLY A 472 -5.08 13.22 -3.38
C GLY A 472 -4.32 14.33 -4.11
N GLU A 473 -3.87 15.36 -3.38
CA GLU A 473 -3.01 16.41 -3.94
C GLU A 473 -1.59 15.88 -4.20
N ASN A 474 -1.12 14.94 -3.38
CA ASN A 474 0.17 14.27 -3.50
C ASN A 474 0.18 13.10 -4.53
N ALA A 475 -0.87 12.97 -5.36
CA ALA A 475 -0.96 11.99 -6.45
C ALA A 475 -0.20 12.44 -7.72
N VAL A 476 1.13 12.51 -7.61
CA VAL A 476 2.02 13.03 -8.66
C VAL A 476 2.17 12.07 -9.86
N GLY A 477 2.54 12.62 -11.02
CA GLY A 477 2.32 11.98 -12.31
C GLY A 477 3.12 10.70 -12.59
N LEU A 478 2.39 9.59 -12.78
CA LEU A 478 2.92 8.25 -12.99
C LEU A 478 3.86 8.14 -14.21
N VAL A 479 4.97 7.43 -14.03
CA VAL A 479 6.06 7.20 -14.98
C VAL A 479 5.73 6.02 -15.94
N PRO A 480 5.49 6.27 -17.24
CA PRO A 480 5.09 5.21 -18.17
C PRO A 480 6.21 4.21 -18.45
N GLY A 481 5.95 2.93 -18.21
CA GLY A 481 6.91 1.83 -18.33
C GLY A 481 7.70 1.53 -17.05
N VAL A 482 7.46 2.26 -15.96
CA VAL A 482 7.96 1.95 -14.60
C VAL A 482 6.78 1.69 -13.67
N ASP A 483 5.97 2.71 -13.41
CA ASP A 483 4.86 2.61 -12.44
C ASP A 483 3.65 1.88 -13.01
N CYS A 484 3.45 1.99 -14.33
CA CYS A 484 2.46 1.25 -15.09
C CYS A 484 3.05 0.79 -16.44
N PRO A 485 2.52 -0.28 -17.06
CA PRO A 485 3.00 -0.74 -18.36
C PRO A 485 2.98 0.34 -19.46
N GLU A 486 3.88 0.24 -20.44
CA GLU A 486 4.00 1.22 -21.55
C GLU A 486 2.68 1.38 -22.34
N HIS A 487 1.88 0.33 -22.43
CA HIS A 487 0.57 0.34 -23.10
C HIS A 487 -0.54 1.03 -22.31
N ALA A 488 -0.35 1.33 -21.02
CA ALA A 488 -1.40 1.87 -20.16
C ALA A 488 -1.99 3.20 -20.67
N THR A 489 -3.29 3.37 -20.39
CA THR A 489 -4.01 4.64 -20.57
C THR A 489 -3.78 5.49 -19.34
N PHE A 490 -3.01 6.56 -19.47
CA PHE A 490 -2.76 7.51 -18.38
C PHE A 490 -3.86 8.57 -18.39
N LEU A 491 -4.33 8.92 -17.20
CA LEU A 491 -5.52 9.74 -16.96
C LEU A 491 -5.13 10.87 -15.99
N PRO A 492 -5.34 12.15 -16.35
CA PRO A 492 -5.05 13.26 -15.47
C PRO A 492 -6.12 13.40 -14.37
N GLN A 493 -5.84 14.23 -13.37
CA GLN A 493 -6.85 14.71 -12.42
C GLN A 493 -6.79 16.22 -12.26
N THR A 494 -7.93 16.86 -12.03
CA THR A 494 -8.01 18.31 -11.76
C THR A 494 -8.40 18.54 -10.31
N LEU A 495 -7.57 19.25 -9.55
CA LEU A 495 -7.84 19.61 -8.17
C LEU A 495 -7.69 21.12 -7.99
N PHE A 496 -8.33 21.71 -6.97
CA PHE A 496 -8.01 23.08 -6.56
C PHE A 496 -6.65 23.10 -5.87
N GLN A 497 -5.87 24.15 -6.13
CA GLN A 497 -4.55 24.35 -5.54
C GLN A 497 -4.43 25.76 -4.93
N THR A 498 -4.11 25.76 -3.64
CA THR A 498 -4.21 26.94 -2.76
C THR A 498 -3.18 28.02 -3.09
N ASP A 499 -1.96 27.65 -3.46
CA ASP A 499 -0.91 28.62 -3.80
C ASP A 499 -1.26 29.43 -5.06
N ILE A 500 -1.86 28.79 -6.07
CA ILE A 500 -2.29 29.43 -7.32
C ILE A 500 -3.73 29.98 -7.27
N ASN A 501 -4.50 29.67 -6.23
CA ASN A 501 -5.89 30.10 -6.04
C ASN A 501 -6.81 29.68 -7.21
N GLY A 502 -6.64 28.46 -7.72
CA GLY A 502 -7.36 27.98 -8.90
C GLY A 502 -7.14 26.48 -9.16
N PRO A 503 -7.66 25.93 -10.27
CA PRO A 503 -7.43 24.54 -10.63
C PRO A 503 -5.97 24.29 -11.08
N GLN A 504 -5.40 23.16 -10.65
CA GLN A 504 -4.21 22.56 -11.26
C GLN A 504 -4.57 21.16 -11.77
N THR A 505 -4.13 20.86 -12.99
CA THR A 505 -4.32 19.54 -13.60
C THR A 505 -3.04 18.72 -13.40
N LEU A 506 -3.13 17.72 -12.53
CA LEU A 506 -2.09 16.71 -12.28
C LEU A 506 -2.05 15.74 -13.47
N PRO A 507 -0.98 15.74 -14.29
CA PRO A 507 -0.86 14.81 -15.41
C PRO A 507 -0.62 13.40 -14.89
N ASN A 508 -1.12 12.37 -15.59
CA ASN A 508 -0.88 10.96 -15.27
C ASN A 508 -1.23 10.52 -13.83
N ALA A 509 -2.07 11.24 -13.08
CA ALA A 509 -2.41 10.92 -11.69
C ALA A 509 -3.06 9.53 -11.51
N PHE A 510 -3.73 9.01 -12.54
CA PHE A 510 -4.14 7.61 -12.64
C PHE A 510 -3.56 6.95 -13.89
N CYS A 511 -3.44 5.62 -13.85
CA CYS A 511 -3.30 4.80 -15.05
C CYS A 511 -4.29 3.63 -15.02
N LEU A 512 -4.77 3.26 -16.21
CA LEU A 512 -5.74 2.19 -16.42
C LEU A 512 -5.20 1.23 -17.49
N PHE A 513 -5.07 -0.05 -17.17
CA PHE A 513 -4.51 -1.07 -18.06
C PHE A 513 -5.09 -2.47 -17.85
N GLU A 514 -5.20 -3.24 -18.93
CA GLU A 514 -5.38 -4.69 -18.83
C GLU A 514 -4.00 -5.36 -18.66
N HIS A 515 -3.94 -6.36 -17.78
CA HIS A 515 -2.73 -7.11 -17.43
C HIS A 515 -3.00 -8.61 -17.40
N ASN A 516 -2.09 -9.39 -17.99
CA ASN A 516 -2.01 -10.84 -17.90
C ASN A 516 -1.10 -11.25 -16.73
N THR A 517 -1.69 -11.78 -15.64
CA THR A 517 -0.96 -12.11 -14.40
C THR A 517 0.02 -13.28 -14.55
N GLY A 518 0.05 -13.94 -15.71
CA GLY A 518 0.82 -15.17 -15.95
C GLY A 518 0.20 -16.43 -15.31
N LEU A 519 -0.89 -16.29 -14.54
CA LEU A 519 -1.56 -17.39 -13.86
C LEU A 519 -2.84 -17.83 -14.60
N PRO A 520 -3.22 -19.12 -14.53
CA PRO A 520 -4.51 -19.59 -15.03
C PRO A 520 -5.62 -19.39 -13.99
N LEU A 521 -6.54 -18.45 -14.23
CA LEU A 521 -7.73 -18.18 -13.40
C LEU A 521 -8.53 -19.46 -13.07
N ARG A 522 -8.57 -20.40 -14.02
CA ARG A 522 -8.90 -21.80 -13.76
C ARG A 522 -8.20 -22.70 -14.77
N ARG A 523 -7.76 -23.88 -14.34
CA ARG A 523 -7.39 -24.99 -15.24
C ARG A 523 -7.73 -26.36 -14.67
N HIS A 524 -7.93 -27.33 -15.56
CA HIS A 524 -8.00 -28.76 -15.24
C HIS A 524 -7.35 -29.58 -16.36
N ARG A 525 -6.84 -30.77 -16.02
CA ARG A 525 -6.39 -31.78 -16.98
C ARG A 525 -6.85 -33.16 -16.54
N SER A 526 -7.72 -33.78 -17.32
CA SER A 526 -8.02 -35.20 -17.20
C SER A 526 -6.92 -36.03 -17.84
N ALA A 527 -6.51 -37.08 -17.15
CA ALA A 527 -5.69 -38.17 -17.68
C ALA A 527 -6.44 -39.52 -17.58
N ASP A 528 -7.78 -39.48 -17.49
CA ASP A 528 -8.64 -40.66 -17.38
C ASP A 528 -8.81 -41.33 -18.75
N ASP A 529 -8.52 -42.64 -18.80
CA ASP A 529 -8.57 -43.45 -20.02
C ASP A 529 -10.01 -43.93 -20.32
N ASN A 530 -10.90 -43.94 -19.34
CA ASN A 530 -12.31 -44.33 -19.47
C ASN A 530 -13.19 -43.11 -19.75
N ASN A 531 -12.97 -42.01 -19.03
CA ASN A 531 -13.76 -40.77 -19.15
C ASN A 531 -13.15 -39.74 -20.14
N GLY A 532 -11.97 -40.04 -20.69
CA GLY A 532 -11.32 -39.28 -21.76
C GLY A 532 -10.26 -38.29 -21.27
N ARG A 533 -9.10 -38.32 -21.93
CA ARG A 533 -7.97 -37.40 -21.68
C ARG A 533 -8.26 -36.04 -22.29
N ASN A 534 -8.31 -35.00 -21.47
CA ASN A 534 -8.64 -33.63 -21.89
C ASN A 534 -7.92 -32.57 -21.04
N TYR A 535 -7.92 -31.33 -21.51
CA TYR A 535 -7.48 -30.15 -20.78
C TYR A 535 -8.48 -29.01 -21.01
N GLY A 536 -8.71 -28.20 -19.99
CA GLY A 536 -9.47 -26.96 -20.12
C GLY A 536 -8.93 -25.90 -19.18
N GLY A 537 -8.81 -24.65 -19.64
CA GLY A 537 -8.39 -23.55 -18.80
C GLY A 537 -8.59 -22.17 -19.43
N VAL A 538 -8.43 -21.13 -18.63
CA VAL A 538 -8.43 -19.73 -19.06
C VAL A 538 -7.40 -18.96 -18.23
N VAL A 539 -6.72 -18.01 -18.86
CA VAL A 539 -5.71 -17.15 -18.23
C VAL A 539 -6.41 -16.10 -17.38
N ASP A 540 -5.84 -15.74 -16.23
CA ASP A 540 -6.29 -14.60 -15.45
C ASP A 540 -5.78 -13.31 -16.09
N ARG A 541 -6.73 -12.57 -16.67
CA ARG A 541 -6.52 -11.21 -17.16
C ARG A 541 -7.37 -10.29 -16.31
N VAL A 542 -6.76 -9.21 -15.88
CA VAL A 542 -7.35 -8.25 -14.95
C VAL A 542 -7.27 -6.85 -15.53
N LEU A 543 -8.28 -6.03 -15.25
CA LEU A 543 -8.13 -4.58 -15.39
C LEU A 543 -7.61 -4.02 -14.07
N ILE A 544 -6.59 -3.18 -14.14
CA ILE A 544 -6.04 -2.47 -12.99
C ILE A 544 -6.22 -0.97 -13.21
N LEU A 545 -6.92 -0.32 -12.29
CA LEU A 545 -6.84 1.13 -12.07
C LEU A 545 -5.80 1.34 -10.96
N ARG A 546 -4.77 2.14 -11.24
CA ARG A 546 -3.68 2.46 -10.31
C ARG A 546 -3.51 3.97 -10.13
N THR A 547 -3.21 4.38 -8.92
CA THR A 547 -2.58 5.68 -8.60
C THR A 547 -1.41 5.45 -7.65
N ILE A 548 -0.51 6.43 -7.53
CA ILE A 548 0.56 6.46 -6.52
C ILE A 548 0.48 7.81 -5.81
N ILE A 549 0.47 7.80 -4.49
CA ILE A 549 0.52 8.99 -3.64
C ILE A 549 1.90 9.06 -3.00
N VAL A 550 2.59 10.19 -3.19
CA VAL A 550 3.97 10.40 -2.72
C VAL A 550 3.94 11.30 -1.48
N GLU A 551 3.69 10.69 -0.33
CA GLU A 551 3.59 11.40 0.94
C GLU A 551 4.97 11.57 1.59
N TYR A 552 5.60 12.71 1.30
CA TYR A 552 6.85 13.25 1.88
C TYR A 552 8.11 12.38 1.74
N ASN A 553 8.08 11.13 2.19
CA ASN A 553 9.12 10.13 1.99
C ASN A 553 8.60 8.76 1.50
N TYR A 554 7.31 8.45 1.63
CA TYR A 554 6.74 7.18 1.15
C TYR A 554 5.99 7.35 -0.16
N ASP A 555 6.11 6.34 -1.02
CA ASP A 555 5.38 6.20 -2.27
C ASP A 555 4.35 5.06 -2.07
N TYR A 556 3.08 5.41 -1.95
CA TYR A 556 1.97 4.47 -1.71
C TYR A 556 1.26 4.13 -3.02
N ILE A 557 1.38 2.88 -3.47
CA ILE A 557 0.72 2.37 -4.68
C ILE A 557 -0.65 1.83 -4.31
N PHE A 558 -1.69 2.37 -4.94
CA PHE A 558 -3.08 1.99 -4.74
C PHE A 558 -3.65 1.39 -6.03
N ASP A 559 -3.93 0.08 -6.01
CA ASP A 559 -4.57 -0.64 -7.12
C ASP A 559 -6.00 -1.03 -6.76
N LEU A 560 -6.92 -0.87 -7.72
CA LEU A 560 -8.17 -1.63 -7.77
C LEU A 560 -8.14 -2.58 -8.98
N VAL A 561 -8.17 -3.88 -8.69
CA VAL A 561 -7.99 -4.98 -9.63
C VAL A 561 -9.32 -5.68 -9.88
N PHE A 562 -9.73 -5.80 -11.14
CA PHE A 562 -11.00 -6.39 -11.56
C PHE A 562 -10.79 -7.67 -12.37
N HIS A 563 -11.23 -8.82 -11.83
CA HIS A 563 -11.06 -10.13 -12.45
C HIS A 563 -12.27 -10.57 -13.28
N LEU A 564 -12.03 -11.41 -14.30
CA LEU A 564 -13.06 -11.99 -15.16
C LEU A 564 -13.97 -13.05 -14.48
N ASN A 565 -13.78 -13.31 -13.17
CA ASN A 565 -14.64 -14.18 -12.36
C ASN A 565 -15.64 -13.41 -11.47
N GLY A 566 -15.62 -12.08 -11.50
CA GLY A 566 -16.41 -11.22 -10.60
C GLY A 566 -15.70 -10.83 -9.29
N ALA A 567 -14.43 -11.20 -9.09
CA ALA A 567 -13.66 -10.74 -7.95
C ALA A 567 -13.08 -9.32 -8.17
N ILE A 568 -13.04 -8.56 -7.08
CA ILE A 568 -12.36 -7.26 -6.99
C ILE A 568 -11.26 -7.40 -5.94
N GLU A 569 -10.06 -6.88 -6.17
CA GLU A 569 -9.02 -6.77 -5.15
C GLU A 569 -8.57 -5.31 -4.98
N ILE A 570 -8.64 -4.81 -3.74
CA ILE A 570 -8.03 -3.54 -3.32
C ILE A 570 -6.62 -3.89 -2.85
N LYS A 571 -5.58 -3.32 -3.47
CA LYS A 571 -4.18 -3.55 -3.06
C LYS A 571 -3.48 -2.26 -2.72
N THR A 572 -2.67 -2.35 -1.67
CA THR A 572 -1.77 -1.29 -1.20
C THR A 572 -0.35 -1.84 -1.22
N HIS A 573 0.60 -1.06 -1.75
CA HIS A 573 2.03 -1.30 -1.57
C HIS A 573 2.70 -0.03 -1.03
N ALA A 574 3.70 -0.18 -0.18
CA ALA A 574 4.64 0.91 0.10
C ALA A 574 5.96 0.68 -0.65
N THR A 575 6.50 1.76 -1.18
CA THR A 575 7.88 1.89 -1.67
C THR A 575 8.38 3.29 -1.31
N GLY A 576 9.53 3.71 -1.80
CA GLY A 576 10.10 5.02 -1.47
C GLY A 576 11.08 4.97 -0.31
N TYR A 577 11.33 6.10 0.31
CA TYR A 577 12.40 6.32 1.27
C TYR A 577 11.94 6.11 2.71
N VAL A 578 12.70 5.34 3.50
CA VAL A 578 12.46 5.26 4.94
C VAL A 578 12.75 6.59 5.63
N MET A 579 11.84 7.05 6.49
CA MET A 579 12.18 8.14 7.42
C MET A 579 13.20 7.59 8.44
N SER A 580 14.34 8.26 8.57
CA SER A 580 15.45 7.79 9.41
C SER A 580 15.97 8.85 10.39
N GLN A 581 16.80 8.42 11.34
CA GLN A 581 17.48 9.27 12.32
C GLN A 581 18.93 8.83 12.54
N MET A 582 19.72 9.65 13.26
CA MET A 582 21.12 9.32 13.52
C MET A 582 21.23 8.17 14.53
N TYR A 583 21.84 7.06 14.11
CA TYR A 583 22.01 5.88 14.95
C TYR A 583 22.82 6.20 16.23
N ASN A 584 22.35 5.68 17.36
CA ASN A 584 23.10 5.57 18.62
C ASN A 584 22.66 4.27 19.33
N GLU A 585 23.44 3.80 20.31
CA GLU A 585 23.19 2.48 20.93
C GLU A 585 21.83 2.37 21.64
N GLY A 586 21.29 3.48 22.17
CA GLY A 586 19.97 3.53 22.80
C GLY A 586 18.79 3.34 21.83
N GLU A 587 19.03 3.46 20.53
CA GLU A 587 18.04 3.22 19.47
C GLU A 587 17.91 1.74 19.10
N SER A 588 18.81 0.87 19.56
CA SER A 588 18.81 -0.56 19.20
C SER A 588 17.53 -1.36 19.52
N PRO A 589 16.67 -1.00 20.51
CA PRO A 589 15.35 -1.62 20.68
C PRO A 589 14.32 -1.19 19.62
N PHE A 590 14.61 -0.15 18.85
CA PHE A 590 13.70 0.53 17.94
C PHE A 590 14.08 0.38 16.46
N GLY A 591 15.09 -0.42 16.10
CA GLY A 591 15.48 -0.60 14.70
C GLY A 591 16.94 -1.01 14.48
N PHE A 592 17.32 -1.15 13.21
CA PHE A 592 18.67 -1.56 12.81
C PHE A 592 19.49 -0.38 12.26
N ARG A 593 20.82 -0.46 12.43
CA ARG A 593 21.77 0.46 11.80
C ARG A 593 21.93 0.10 10.31
N ILE A 594 21.08 0.68 9.46
CA ILE A 594 20.99 0.37 8.02
C ILE A 594 22.07 1.06 7.16
N HIS A 595 22.72 2.11 7.69
CA HIS A 595 23.89 2.73 7.08
C HIS A 595 24.81 3.31 8.17
N GLU A 596 26.00 3.80 7.80
CA GLU A 596 27.10 4.11 8.73
C GLU A 596 26.68 4.94 9.97
N ASN A 597 25.77 5.91 9.82
CA ASN A 597 25.22 6.69 10.95
C ASN A 597 23.68 6.73 10.96
N VAL A 598 23.00 5.76 10.35
CA VAL A 598 21.55 5.82 10.09
C VAL A 598 20.83 4.65 10.74
N ILE A 599 19.76 4.93 11.51
CA ILE A 599 18.81 3.90 11.95
C ILE A 599 17.58 3.85 11.04
N GLY A 600 17.22 2.65 10.61
CA GLY A 600 15.88 2.32 10.11
C GLY A 600 14.96 2.09 11.29
N SER A 601 14.18 3.10 11.67
CA SER A 601 13.32 3.04 12.85
C SER A 601 12.05 2.23 12.59
N ILE A 602 11.68 1.38 13.54
CA ILE A 602 10.47 0.56 13.50
C ILE A 602 9.22 1.44 13.43
N HIS A 603 8.27 1.03 12.61
CA HIS A 603 7.00 1.69 12.47
C HIS A 603 5.91 0.74 11.97
N HIS A 604 4.65 1.15 12.12
CA HIS A 604 3.49 0.39 11.70
C HIS A 604 2.71 1.21 10.67
N HIS A 605 2.63 0.71 9.43
CA HIS A 605 1.72 1.24 8.41
C HIS A 605 0.33 0.67 8.65
N LEU A 606 -0.66 1.55 8.71
CA LEU A 606 -2.08 1.23 8.84
C LEU A 606 -2.85 2.05 7.82
N ILE A 607 -3.66 1.39 6.99
CA ILE A 607 -4.42 1.96 5.89
C ILE A 607 -5.88 1.57 6.07
N ASN A 608 -6.78 2.55 6.02
CA ASN A 608 -8.22 2.31 6.17
C ASN A 608 -8.96 2.50 4.85
N TYR A 609 -9.85 1.55 4.55
CA TYR A 609 -10.76 1.59 3.43
C TYR A 609 -12.20 1.57 3.90
N LYS A 610 -13.04 2.36 3.24
CA LYS A 610 -14.50 2.26 3.33
C LYS A 610 -14.99 1.46 2.13
N ILE A 611 -15.82 0.44 2.39
CA ILE A 611 -16.40 -0.45 1.38
C ILE A 611 -17.91 -0.54 1.64
N ASP A 612 -18.70 0.13 0.81
CA ASP A 612 -20.18 0.19 0.90
C ASP A 612 -20.77 -0.88 -0.04
N LEU A 613 -21.35 -1.96 0.52
CA LEU A 613 -21.76 -3.16 -0.24
C LEU A 613 -23.28 -3.22 -0.46
N ASP A 614 -23.67 -3.17 -1.74
CA ASP A 614 -25.05 -3.07 -2.21
C ASP A 614 -25.49 -4.42 -2.87
N ILE A 615 -25.23 -5.56 -2.22
CA ILE A 615 -25.41 -6.89 -2.83
C ILE A 615 -26.88 -7.11 -3.19
N GLN A 616 -27.22 -7.01 -4.48
CA GLN A 616 -28.61 -7.00 -4.96
C GLN A 616 -29.46 -5.87 -4.34
N GLY A 617 -28.85 -4.69 -4.17
CA GLY A 617 -29.43 -3.52 -3.51
C GLY A 617 -29.23 -3.53 -2.00
N GLN A 618 -29.57 -2.40 -1.37
CA GLN A 618 -29.17 -2.01 -0.01
C GLN A 618 -29.57 -2.96 1.13
N ALA A 619 -30.59 -3.82 0.99
CA ALA A 619 -31.07 -4.64 2.11
C ALA A 619 -30.18 -5.87 2.36
N ASN A 620 -29.06 -5.68 3.07
CA ASN A 620 -27.99 -6.64 3.25
C ASN A 620 -27.90 -7.19 4.69
N ARG A 621 -27.19 -8.30 4.85
CA ARG A 621 -26.80 -8.92 6.12
C ARG A 621 -25.33 -9.28 6.09
N TYR A 622 -24.69 -9.22 7.25
CA TYR A 622 -23.34 -9.72 7.47
C TYR A 622 -23.38 -10.93 8.38
N GLU A 623 -22.72 -12.02 7.99
CA GLU A 623 -22.47 -13.18 8.85
C GLU A 623 -21.01 -13.62 8.78
N THR A 624 -20.61 -14.45 9.75
CA THR A 624 -19.38 -15.23 9.65
C THR A 624 -19.67 -16.72 9.58
N LEU A 625 -18.96 -17.43 8.70
CA LEU A 625 -18.94 -18.89 8.64
C LEU A 625 -17.74 -19.37 9.45
N ASP A 626 -18.01 -19.76 10.70
CA ASP A 626 -16.99 -20.09 11.69
C ASP A 626 -16.60 -21.55 11.59
N PHE A 627 -15.34 -21.83 11.26
CA PHE A 627 -14.85 -23.21 11.14
C PHE A 627 -14.67 -23.85 12.52
N VAL A 628 -15.21 -25.04 12.70
CA VAL A 628 -15.21 -25.77 13.99
C VAL A 628 -14.97 -27.26 13.78
N VAL A 629 -14.48 -27.94 14.81
CA VAL A 629 -14.49 -29.40 14.87
C VAL A 629 -15.93 -29.88 15.11
N ASP A 630 -16.45 -30.71 14.21
CA ASP A 630 -17.64 -31.55 14.45
C ASP A 630 -17.16 -32.89 15.00
N GLU A 631 -17.61 -33.26 16.20
CA GLU A 631 -17.31 -34.55 16.80
C GLU A 631 -18.60 -35.26 17.23
N ARG A 632 -18.91 -36.36 16.54
CA ARG A 632 -20.14 -37.14 16.75
C ARG A 632 -20.01 -38.57 16.22
N PRO A 633 -20.93 -39.48 16.61
CA PRO A 633 -21.09 -40.78 15.95
C PRO A 633 -21.56 -40.61 14.49
N TRP A 634 -21.10 -41.52 13.62
CA TRP A 634 -21.46 -41.56 12.20
C TRP A 634 -21.92 -42.97 11.79
N PRO A 635 -23.08 -43.17 11.12
CA PRO A 635 -23.66 -44.50 10.87
C PRO A 635 -22.78 -45.51 10.08
N TRP A 636 -21.78 -45.00 9.35
CA TRP A 636 -20.83 -45.79 8.58
C TRP A 636 -19.47 -46.00 9.28
N TYR A 637 -19.21 -45.37 10.42
CA TYR A 637 -17.91 -45.40 11.10
C TYR A 637 -17.75 -46.63 12.01
N ARG A 638 -17.62 -47.81 11.39
CA ARG A 638 -17.60 -49.12 12.06
C ARG A 638 -16.20 -49.50 12.59
N THR A 639 -15.62 -48.65 13.44
CA THR A 639 -14.24 -48.84 13.96
C THR A 639 -14.16 -49.24 15.43
N GLY A 640 -15.28 -49.26 16.15
CA GLY A 640 -15.33 -49.47 17.60
C GLY A 640 -15.05 -48.21 18.45
N LYS A 641 -14.75 -47.07 17.81
CA LYS A 641 -14.77 -45.75 18.47
C LYS A 641 -16.17 -45.13 18.38
N GLU A 642 -16.59 -44.43 19.44
CA GLU A 642 -17.92 -43.81 19.52
C GLU A 642 -18.05 -42.57 18.63
N THR A 643 -16.99 -41.77 18.50
CA THR A 643 -16.98 -40.51 17.75
C THR A 643 -15.91 -40.49 16.65
N PHE A 644 -16.09 -39.58 15.69
CA PHE A 644 -15.03 -39.19 14.76
C PHE A 644 -15.06 -37.67 14.54
N GLN A 645 -13.87 -37.05 14.57
CA GLN A 645 -13.68 -35.61 14.38
C GLN A 645 -13.59 -35.26 12.89
N GLN A 646 -14.34 -34.23 12.47
CA GLN A 646 -14.33 -33.63 11.14
C GLN A 646 -14.30 -32.10 11.23
N ILE A 647 -14.03 -31.43 10.12
CA ILE A 647 -14.22 -29.98 10.01
C ILE A 647 -15.65 -29.72 9.55
N SER A 648 -16.35 -28.82 10.24
CA SER A 648 -17.61 -28.24 9.82
C SER A 648 -17.55 -26.71 9.94
N PHE A 649 -18.66 -26.04 9.67
CA PHE A 649 -18.79 -24.60 9.89
C PHE A 649 -20.13 -24.28 10.57
N LYS A 650 -20.20 -23.14 11.25
CA LYS A 650 -21.42 -22.59 11.86
C LYS A 650 -21.70 -21.21 11.28
N HIS A 651 -22.96 -20.94 10.95
CA HIS A 651 -23.43 -19.59 10.65
C HIS A 651 -23.46 -18.76 11.94
N ASN A 652 -22.91 -17.55 11.87
CA ASN A 652 -22.82 -16.59 12.96
C ASN A 652 -23.25 -15.22 12.39
N LEU A 653 -24.57 -15.07 12.22
CA LEU A 653 -25.23 -13.85 11.76
C LEU A 653 -24.91 -12.71 12.73
N LYS A 654 -24.55 -11.53 12.19
CA LYS A 654 -24.28 -10.35 12.99
C LYS A 654 -25.53 -9.49 13.12
N HIS A 655 -25.91 -9.23 14.36
CA HIS A 655 -27.16 -8.58 14.71
C HIS A 655 -27.00 -7.06 14.86
N THR A 656 -25.88 -6.63 15.45
CA THR A 656 -25.59 -5.21 15.71
C THR A 656 -24.13 -4.86 15.43
N GLU A 657 -23.84 -3.58 15.31
CA GLU A 657 -22.53 -3.05 14.90
C GLU A 657 -21.38 -3.52 15.81
N ARG A 658 -21.55 -3.47 17.15
CA ARG A 658 -20.54 -3.97 18.11
C ARG A 658 -20.36 -5.48 18.08
N ASP A 659 -21.36 -6.24 17.64
CA ASP A 659 -21.28 -7.69 17.41
C ASP A 659 -20.58 -8.03 16.07
N ALA A 660 -20.57 -7.09 15.12
CA ALA A 660 -19.85 -7.21 13.85
C ALA A 660 -18.36 -6.83 13.90
N VAL A 661 -17.92 -6.11 14.94
CA VAL A 661 -16.51 -5.69 15.12
C VAL A 661 -15.55 -6.88 15.05
N LEU A 662 -14.56 -6.80 14.16
CA LEU A 662 -13.53 -7.81 13.97
C LEU A 662 -12.21 -7.38 14.61
N PHE A 663 -11.89 -8.03 15.72
CA PHE A 663 -10.51 -8.23 16.16
C PHE A 663 -10.04 -9.58 15.58
N TYR A 664 -9.14 -9.55 14.60
CA TYR A 664 -8.77 -10.74 13.85
C TYR A 664 -7.95 -11.73 14.71
N ASN A 665 -8.29 -13.02 14.62
CA ASN A 665 -7.68 -14.08 15.41
C ASN A 665 -7.45 -15.35 14.58
N PHE A 666 -6.18 -15.64 14.28
CA PHE A 666 -5.76 -16.84 13.55
C PHE A 666 -6.20 -18.17 14.20
N SER A 667 -6.41 -18.19 15.52
CA SER A 667 -6.86 -19.39 16.25
C SER A 667 -8.37 -19.68 16.09
N THR A 668 -9.14 -18.76 15.50
CA THR A 668 -10.59 -18.92 15.25
C THR A 668 -10.91 -18.54 13.79
N PRO A 669 -10.44 -19.32 12.81
CA PRO A 669 -10.59 -18.99 11.39
C PRO A 669 -12.05 -19.06 10.94
N LYS A 670 -12.42 -18.13 10.06
CA LYS A 670 -13.79 -17.92 9.57
C LYS A 670 -13.80 -17.25 8.20
N TYR A 671 -14.92 -17.33 7.48
CA TYR A 671 -15.17 -16.49 6.30
C TYR A 671 -16.15 -15.36 6.66
N HIS A 672 -15.93 -14.16 6.13
CA HIS A 672 -16.79 -12.98 6.31
C HIS A 672 -17.71 -12.85 5.09
N ILE A 673 -19.02 -13.02 5.27
CA ILE A 673 -19.99 -13.15 4.18
C ILE A 673 -21.03 -12.03 4.26
N VAL A 674 -21.20 -11.29 3.17
CA VAL A 674 -22.15 -10.18 3.02
C VAL A 674 -23.17 -10.57 1.97
N TYR A 675 -24.45 -10.60 2.31
CA TYR A 675 -25.47 -11.26 1.49
C TYR A 675 -26.85 -10.62 1.59
N ASN A 676 -27.67 -10.89 0.58
CA ASN A 676 -29.09 -10.53 0.57
C ASN A 676 -29.92 -11.80 0.84
N ASP A 677 -30.68 -11.83 1.94
CA ASP A 677 -31.47 -13.01 2.30
C ASP A 677 -32.67 -13.22 1.36
N LYS A 678 -33.17 -12.16 0.72
CA LYS A 678 -34.37 -12.21 -0.14
C LYS A 678 -34.03 -12.70 -1.56
N VAL A 679 -32.78 -12.57 -2.01
CA VAL A 679 -32.35 -12.97 -3.36
C VAL A 679 -31.51 -14.26 -3.31
N LYS A 680 -32.14 -15.37 -3.71
CA LYS A 680 -31.48 -16.68 -3.83
C LYS A 680 -30.99 -16.95 -5.26
N ASN A 681 -29.94 -17.76 -5.39
CA ASN A 681 -29.45 -18.30 -6.66
C ASN A 681 -30.27 -19.52 -7.11
N LYS A 682 -29.90 -20.14 -8.25
CA LYS A 682 -30.60 -21.31 -8.83
C LYS A 682 -30.65 -22.57 -7.94
N PHE A 683 -29.96 -22.57 -6.80
CA PHE A 683 -29.89 -23.67 -5.83
C PHE A 683 -30.53 -23.33 -4.47
N GLY A 684 -31.11 -22.13 -4.31
CA GLY A 684 -31.75 -21.68 -3.05
C GLY A 684 -30.81 -21.02 -2.03
N THR A 685 -29.50 -20.97 -2.29
CA THR A 685 -28.54 -20.23 -1.45
C THR A 685 -28.60 -18.74 -1.78
N SER A 686 -28.41 -17.85 -0.79
CA SER A 686 -28.37 -16.41 -1.04
C SER A 686 -27.23 -16.00 -1.98
N LYS A 687 -27.48 -15.00 -2.83
CA LYS A 687 -26.41 -14.26 -3.51
C LYS A 687 -25.60 -13.50 -2.44
N ALA A 688 -24.28 -13.71 -2.42
CA ALA A 688 -23.37 -13.10 -1.45
C ALA A 688 -22.01 -12.71 -2.06
N TYR A 689 -21.31 -11.81 -1.41
CA TYR A 689 -19.86 -11.62 -1.56
C TYR A 689 -19.15 -11.96 -0.26
N ARG A 690 -17.95 -12.53 -0.38
CA ARG A 690 -17.05 -12.78 0.73
C ARG A 690 -16.00 -11.67 0.78
N ILE A 691 -15.78 -11.11 1.97
CA ILE A 691 -14.60 -10.30 2.25
C ILE A 691 -13.47 -11.24 2.71
N ALA A 692 -12.27 -11.04 2.14
CA ALA A 692 -11.04 -11.68 2.56
C ALA A 692 -9.92 -10.63 2.60
N SER A 693 -8.92 -10.81 3.46
CA SER A 693 -7.74 -9.94 3.51
C SER A 693 -6.49 -10.75 3.84
N THR A 694 -5.38 -10.39 3.21
CA THR A 694 -4.03 -10.85 3.58
C THR A 694 -3.31 -9.84 4.48
N GLY A 695 -3.75 -8.58 4.48
CA GLY A 695 -3.12 -7.47 5.20
C GLY A 695 -3.67 -7.20 6.61
N PHE A 696 -4.40 -8.14 7.23
CA PHE A 696 -4.93 -7.95 8.59
C PHE A 696 -3.81 -7.98 9.65
N THR A 697 -3.29 -6.79 9.95
CA THR A 697 -2.34 -6.52 11.05
C THR A 697 -3.07 -6.03 12.31
N LYS A 698 -2.43 -6.21 13.48
CA LYS A 698 -2.90 -5.70 14.77
C LYS A 698 -2.02 -4.53 15.24
N GLN A 699 -2.66 -3.41 15.61
CA GLN A 699 -2.05 -2.36 16.41
C GLN A 699 -1.74 -2.89 17.84
N ILE A 700 -0.52 -2.63 18.31
CA ILE A 700 0.04 -3.16 19.57
C ILE A 700 0.02 -2.14 20.71
N LEU A 701 -0.15 -0.85 20.40
CA LEU A 701 -0.43 0.18 21.40
C LEU A 701 -1.80 -0.09 22.07
N SER A 702 -1.95 0.34 23.33
CA SER A 702 -3.22 0.19 24.06
C SER A 702 -4.27 1.18 23.56
N ASP A 703 -5.53 0.77 23.58
CA ASP A 703 -6.70 1.51 23.07
C ASP A 703 -6.87 2.92 23.69
N ASN A 704 -6.29 3.15 24.88
CA ASN A 704 -6.30 4.43 25.59
C ASN A 704 -5.09 5.33 25.28
N SER A 705 -4.16 4.91 24.40
CA SER A 705 -2.93 5.65 24.08
C SER A 705 -3.22 6.98 23.37
N GLU A 706 -2.50 8.02 23.75
CA GLU A 706 -2.47 9.34 23.13
C GLU A 706 -2.33 9.29 21.61
N VAL A 707 -1.51 8.35 21.10
CA VAL A 707 -1.28 8.13 19.66
C VAL A 707 -2.57 7.83 18.90
N LEU A 708 -3.47 7.07 19.52
CA LEU A 708 -4.65 6.48 18.89
C LEU A 708 -5.92 7.33 19.01
N LYS A 709 -5.92 8.40 19.83
CA LYS A 709 -7.14 9.17 20.16
C LYS A 709 -7.88 9.69 18.92
N SER A 710 -7.16 10.11 17.88
CA SER A 710 -7.69 10.56 16.58
C SER A 710 -7.63 9.51 15.46
N ARG A 711 -7.28 8.26 15.81
CA ARG A 711 -7.00 7.15 14.89
C ARG A 711 -7.69 5.88 15.34
N GLN A 712 -8.86 5.99 15.97
CA GLN A 712 -9.51 4.86 16.65
C GLN A 712 -9.87 3.70 15.69
N TRP A 713 -10.07 3.98 14.40
CA TRP A 713 -10.25 2.98 13.34
C TRP A 713 -9.08 1.97 13.27
N SER A 714 -7.87 2.38 13.67
CA SER A 714 -6.63 1.62 13.50
C SER A 714 -6.47 0.42 14.45
N LYS A 715 -7.33 0.31 15.48
CA LYS A 715 -7.38 -0.86 16.38
C LYS A 715 -8.25 -2.01 15.85
N TYR A 716 -9.20 -1.71 14.96
CA TYR A 716 -10.13 -2.66 14.35
C TYR A 716 -9.56 -3.18 13.02
N GLN A 717 -9.58 -4.49 12.75
CA GLN A 717 -9.24 -5.02 11.42
C GLN A 717 -10.42 -4.87 10.46
N MET A 718 -11.65 -4.98 10.97
CA MET A 718 -12.86 -4.59 10.26
C MET A 718 -13.93 -4.12 11.26
N LEU A 719 -14.63 -3.05 10.92
CA LEU A 719 -15.79 -2.51 11.65
C LEU A 719 -16.95 -2.41 10.65
N VAL A 720 -18.17 -2.70 11.08
CA VAL A 720 -19.36 -2.66 10.20
C VAL A 720 -20.41 -1.76 10.84
N THR A 721 -20.79 -0.68 10.16
CA THR A 721 -21.87 0.23 10.58
C THR A 721 -23.06 0.13 9.63
N ARG A 722 -24.21 0.58 10.12
CA ARG A 722 -25.30 0.98 9.25
C ARG A 722 -24.87 2.18 8.43
N ARG A 723 -25.19 2.19 7.14
CA ARG A 723 -24.80 3.26 6.23
C ARG A 723 -25.58 4.55 6.50
N HIS A 724 -24.87 5.66 6.74
CA HIS A 724 -25.44 7.00 6.93
C HIS A 724 -24.73 8.06 6.06
N ASP A 725 -25.43 9.13 5.66
CA ASP A 725 -24.83 10.24 4.91
C ASP A 725 -23.94 11.16 5.77
N VAL A 726 -24.09 11.13 7.10
CA VAL A 726 -23.24 11.89 8.04
C VAL A 726 -21.96 11.14 8.44
N GLU A 727 -21.95 9.82 8.27
CA GLU A 727 -20.77 8.95 8.51
C GLU A 727 -19.93 8.86 7.22
N GLU A 728 -19.57 10.03 6.70
CA GLU A 728 -18.94 10.19 5.39
C GLU A 728 -17.54 9.57 5.32
N SER A 729 -16.76 9.70 6.41
CA SER A 729 -15.35 9.31 6.47
C SER A 729 -14.92 8.77 7.85
N SER A 730 -13.88 7.94 7.93
CA SER A 730 -13.30 7.46 9.21
C SER A 730 -12.16 8.33 9.74
N SER A 731 -11.66 9.27 8.93
CA SER A 731 -10.65 10.26 9.30
C SER A 731 -10.95 11.64 8.67
N SER A 732 -10.01 12.58 8.81
CA SER A 732 -10.08 13.97 8.35
C SER A 732 -8.69 14.62 8.29
N ILE A 733 -8.55 15.71 7.54
CA ILE A 733 -7.32 16.52 7.44
C ILE A 733 -6.80 17.05 8.80
N PHE A 734 -7.64 17.06 9.84
CA PHE A 734 -7.28 17.50 11.19
C PHE A 734 -6.79 16.35 12.09
N SER A 735 -6.99 15.08 11.69
CA SER A 735 -6.76 13.90 12.53
C SER A 735 -5.31 13.74 13.00
N MET A 736 -4.33 14.28 12.29
CA MET A 736 -2.95 14.24 12.76
C MET A 736 -2.74 15.04 14.06
N PHE A 737 -3.50 16.13 14.25
CA PHE A 737 -3.27 17.12 15.31
C PHE A 737 -4.40 17.22 16.33
N ASP A 738 -5.66 16.96 15.95
CA ASP A 738 -6.83 16.98 16.84
C ASP A 738 -7.04 15.63 17.54
N GLY A 739 -6.27 15.38 18.59
CA GLY A 739 -6.34 14.17 19.42
C GLY A 739 -6.99 14.37 20.79
N GLU A 740 -7.68 15.49 21.00
CA GLU A 740 -8.37 15.83 22.25
C GLU A 740 -9.89 15.65 22.10
N SER A 741 -10.47 16.16 21.02
CA SER A 741 -11.87 15.97 20.65
C SER A 741 -11.98 15.89 19.13
N PRO A 742 -11.56 14.75 18.53
CA PRO A 742 -11.34 14.64 17.08
C PRO A 742 -12.54 15.09 16.25
N TYR A 743 -12.27 15.77 15.13
CA TYR A 743 -13.29 16.18 14.17
C TYR A 743 -14.07 15.00 13.59
N VAL A 744 -13.40 13.87 13.39
CA VAL A 744 -13.96 12.59 12.96
C VAL A 744 -13.43 11.50 13.90
N ASP A 745 -14.32 10.61 14.31
CA ASP A 745 -14.06 9.62 15.35
C ASP A 745 -15.01 8.42 15.17
N ILE A 746 -14.48 7.33 14.62
CA ILE A 746 -15.26 6.14 14.26
C ILE A 746 -15.92 5.44 15.46
N ASP A 747 -15.41 5.67 16.69
CA ASP A 747 -16.03 5.10 17.90
C ASP A 747 -17.43 5.71 18.14
N ARG A 748 -17.74 6.89 17.57
CA ARG A 748 -19.08 7.51 17.61
C ARG A 748 -20.10 6.70 16.83
N TYR A 749 -19.69 6.12 15.69
CA TYR A 749 -20.54 5.29 14.82
C TYR A 749 -20.92 3.95 15.48
N LEU A 750 -20.32 3.62 16.64
CA LEU A 750 -20.69 2.47 17.46
C LEU A 750 -21.48 2.84 18.71
N GLN A 751 -21.86 4.10 18.95
CA GLN A 751 -22.50 4.53 20.22
C GLN A 751 -23.99 4.16 20.30
N ASN A 752 -24.71 4.37 19.21
CA ASN A 752 -26.07 3.89 18.91
C ASN A 752 -26.17 2.34 18.92
N ASN A 753 -25.20 1.64 18.33
CA ASN A 753 -25.19 0.18 18.15
C ASN A 753 -26.48 -0.32 17.48
N GLU A 754 -26.71 0.14 16.27
CA GLU A 754 -27.89 -0.17 15.47
C GLU A 754 -27.96 -1.64 15.05
N ASN A 755 -29.17 -2.06 14.68
CA ASN A 755 -29.41 -3.34 14.02
C ASN A 755 -28.86 -3.27 12.59
N ILE A 756 -28.03 -4.25 12.21
CA ILE A 756 -27.44 -4.38 10.86
C ILE A 756 -28.07 -5.51 10.01
N ILE A 757 -29.22 -6.03 10.44
CA ILE A 757 -29.98 -7.04 9.69
C ILE A 757 -30.91 -6.36 8.67
N ASP A 758 -30.79 -6.78 7.41
CA ASP A 758 -31.52 -6.25 6.25
C ASP A 758 -31.38 -4.73 6.07
N GLN A 759 -30.20 -4.19 6.42
CA GLN A 759 -29.84 -2.77 6.29
C GLN A 759 -28.78 -2.55 5.22
N ASP A 760 -28.62 -1.28 4.83
CA ASP A 760 -27.48 -0.77 4.07
C ASP A 760 -26.22 -0.76 4.97
N LEU A 761 -25.11 -1.35 4.51
CA LEU A 761 -23.94 -1.70 5.34
C LEU A 761 -22.62 -1.15 4.78
N VAL A 762 -21.87 -0.45 5.63
CA VAL A 762 -20.51 0.01 5.34
C VAL A 762 -19.50 -0.81 6.12
N PHE A 763 -18.50 -1.33 5.42
CA PHE A 763 -17.38 -2.08 5.99
C PHE A 763 -16.13 -1.19 6.00
N TRP A 764 -15.69 -0.83 7.19
CA TRP A 764 -14.48 -0.06 7.44
C TRP A 764 -13.34 -1.04 7.70
N VAL A 765 -12.51 -1.28 6.69
CA VAL A 765 -11.49 -2.34 6.67
C VAL A 765 -10.10 -1.72 6.86
N THR A 766 -9.38 -2.16 7.89
CA THR A 766 -8.00 -1.72 8.15
C THR A 766 -7.02 -2.81 7.77
N VAL A 767 -6.01 -2.45 6.98
CA VAL A 767 -4.91 -3.33 6.58
C VAL A 767 -3.56 -2.63 6.73
N GLY A 768 -2.47 -3.39 6.66
CA GLY A 768 -1.11 -2.87 6.71
C GLY A 768 -0.12 -3.90 7.26
N PHE A 769 1.05 -3.41 7.68
CA PHE A 769 2.16 -4.26 8.13
C PHE A 769 3.08 -3.51 9.10
N HIS A 770 3.71 -4.26 10.01
CA HIS A 770 4.81 -3.76 10.84
C HIS A 770 6.09 -3.76 10.02
N HIS A 771 6.69 -2.59 9.82
CA HIS A 771 7.96 -2.43 9.11
C HIS A 771 9.09 -2.19 10.11
N LEU A 772 10.10 -3.05 10.05
CA LEU A 772 11.34 -2.95 10.82
C LEU A 772 12.47 -2.82 9.79
N PRO A 773 12.84 -1.59 9.36
CA PRO A 773 13.66 -1.43 8.18
C PRO A 773 15.08 -2.00 8.33
N HIS A 774 15.58 -2.52 7.22
CA HIS A 774 16.85 -3.23 7.12
C HIS A 774 17.72 -2.64 6.00
N THR A 775 18.89 -3.23 5.76
CA THR A 775 19.92 -2.70 4.85
C THR A 775 19.46 -2.57 3.39
N GLU A 776 18.50 -3.39 2.99
CA GLU A 776 17.93 -3.46 1.65
C GLU A 776 16.83 -2.41 1.41
N ASP A 777 16.37 -1.69 2.45
CA ASP A 777 15.52 -0.48 2.33
C ASP A 777 16.32 0.75 1.86
N ILE A 778 17.62 0.61 1.55
CA ILE A 778 18.49 1.68 1.03
C ILE A 778 18.88 1.36 -0.43
N PRO A 779 18.51 2.21 -1.42
CA PRO A 779 17.88 3.52 -1.26
C PRO A 779 16.40 3.49 -0.87
N ASN A 780 15.65 2.45 -1.26
CA ASN A 780 14.19 2.41 -1.12
C ASN A 780 13.67 1.06 -0.61
N THR A 781 12.55 1.12 0.12
CA THR A 781 11.77 -0.05 0.54
C THR A 781 11.22 -0.80 -0.68
N PRO A 782 11.44 -2.12 -0.80
CA PRO A 782 10.87 -2.91 -1.89
C PRO A 782 9.37 -3.19 -1.67
N THR A 783 8.57 -3.09 -2.73
CA THR A 783 7.12 -3.42 -2.69
C THR A 783 6.80 -4.88 -2.36
N VAL A 784 7.78 -5.78 -2.42
CA VAL A 784 7.63 -7.22 -2.19
C VAL A 784 7.65 -7.51 -0.69
N GLY A 785 6.49 -7.80 -0.09
CA GLY A 785 6.34 -7.98 1.36
C GLY A 785 6.01 -6.69 2.12
N ALA A 786 6.03 -5.54 1.45
CA ALA A 786 5.47 -4.27 1.91
C ALA A 786 4.07 -4.05 1.31
N ASP A 787 3.27 -5.12 1.24
CA ASP A 787 1.99 -5.17 0.54
C ASP A 787 0.82 -5.66 1.40
N ALA A 788 -0.38 -5.22 1.05
CA ALA A 788 -1.63 -5.60 1.69
C ALA A 788 -2.77 -5.69 0.66
N THR A 789 -3.57 -6.76 0.72
CA THR A 789 -4.73 -6.95 -0.18
C THR A 789 -6.02 -7.19 0.61
N VAL A 790 -7.12 -6.57 0.15
CA VAL A 790 -8.50 -6.92 0.51
C VAL A 790 -9.22 -7.41 -0.75
N SER A 791 -9.68 -8.67 -0.77
CA SER A 791 -10.37 -9.28 -1.91
C SER A 791 -11.87 -9.40 -1.62
N LEU A 792 -12.70 -8.87 -2.52
CA LEU A 792 -14.15 -9.04 -2.56
C LEU A 792 -14.48 -10.16 -3.55
N LEU A 793 -14.92 -11.31 -3.05
CA LEU A 793 -15.04 -12.55 -3.83
C LEU A 793 -16.51 -12.97 -3.98
N PRO A 794 -17.02 -13.25 -5.20
CA PRO A 794 -18.38 -13.76 -5.37
C PRO A 794 -18.57 -15.10 -4.63
N TYR A 795 -19.56 -15.18 -3.76
CA TYR A 795 -19.83 -16.37 -2.95
C TYR A 795 -21.29 -16.80 -3.12
N ASN A 796 -21.53 -17.87 -3.88
CA ASN A 796 -22.88 -18.31 -4.31
C ASN A 796 -23.69 -17.27 -5.11
N TYR A 797 -23.12 -16.10 -5.43
CA TYR A 797 -23.74 -15.02 -6.23
C TYR A 797 -24.14 -15.48 -7.63
N PHE A 798 -23.23 -16.18 -8.31
CA PHE A 798 -23.44 -16.68 -9.65
C PHE A 798 -23.93 -18.15 -9.63
N PRO A 799 -24.69 -18.59 -10.64
CA PRO A 799 -25.13 -19.99 -10.77
C PRO A 799 -23.97 -20.97 -11.03
N GLU A 800 -22.82 -20.47 -11.45
CA GLU A 800 -21.52 -21.13 -11.61
C GLU A 800 -20.45 -20.04 -11.84
N CYS A 801 -19.16 -20.38 -11.97
CA CYS A 801 -18.12 -19.35 -12.19
C CYS A 801 -18.33 -18.65 -13.56
N PRO A 802 -18.53 -17.32 -13.64
CA PRO A 802 -18.96 -16.66 -14.88
C PRO A 802 -17.92 -16.76 -16.01
N THR A 803 -16.64 -17.01 -15.68
CA THR A 803 -15.57 -17.31 -16.64
C THR A 803 -15.88 -18.49 -17.58
N VAL A 804 -16.90 -19.32 -17.34
CA VAL A 804 -17.33 -20.36 -18.31
C VAL A 804 -17.78 -19.77 -19.64
N ALA A 805 -18.26 -18.52 -19.66
CA ALA A 805 -18.66 -17.79 -20.87
C ALA A 805 -17.49 -17.07 -21.58
N SER A 806 -16.28 -17.05 -20.99
CA SER A 806 -15.15 -16.30 -21.54
C SER A 806 -14.58 -16.95 -22.81
N ARG A 807 -14.54 -16.18 -23.91
CA ARG A 807 -13.90 -16.61 -25.18
C ARG A 807 -12.39 -16.80 -25.06
N ASP A 808 -11.74 -16.18 -24.07
CA ASP A 808 -10.31 -16.36 -23.75
C ASP A 808 -9.96 -17.79 -23.27
N ALA A 809 -10.97 -18.66 -23.05
CA ALA A 809 -10.78 -20.03 -22.64
C ALA A 809 -10.22 -20.92 -23.76
N ILE A 810 -9.48 -21.96 -23.37
CA ILE A 810 -8.95 -23.00 -24.26
C ILE A 810 -9.38 -24.36 -23.73
N ARG A 811 -9.86 -25.23 -24.64
CA ARG A 811 -10.12 -26.64 -24.38
C ARG A 811 -9.38 -27.52 -25.40
N LEU A 812 -8.83 -28.62 -24.91
CA LEU A 812 -8.18 -29.67 -25.69
C LEU A 812 -8.83 -31.02 -25.36
N ASP A 813 -9.34 -31.74 -26.34
CA ASP A 813 -9.79 -33.13 -26.18
C ASP A 813 -8.91 -34.06 -27.01
N LEU A 814 -8.35 -35.11 -26.40
CA LEU A 814 -7.70 -36.19 -27.15
C LEU A 814 -8.79 -37.10 -27.73
N LYS A 815 -8.78 -37.27 -29.05
CA LYS A 815 -9.67 -38.15 -29.80
C LYS A 815 -8.81 -39.17 -30.55
N GLU A 816 -8.73 -40.37 -29.99
CA GLU A 816 -7.90 -41.48 -30.50
C GLU A 816 -6.43 -41.06 -30.70
N SER A 817 -6.06 -40.68 -31.92
CA SER A 817 -4.71 -40.31 -32.36
C SER A 817 -4.49 -38.81 -32.55
N HIS A 818 -5.51 -37.96 -32.40
CA HIS A 818 -5.42 -36.51 -32.65
C HIS A 818 -5.98 -35.66 -31.48
N ILE A 819 -5.65 -34.37 -31.47
CA ILE A 819 -6.10 -33.40 -30.47
C ILE A 819 -7.08 -32.43 -31.14
N LEU A 820 -8.29 -32.34 -30.62
CA LEU A 820 -9.25 -31.29 -30.95
C LEU A 820 -8.98 -30.07 -30.07
N LEU A 821 -8.63 -28.93 -30.68
CA LEU A 821 -8.50 -27.63 -30.03
C LEU A 821 -9.79 -26.82 -30.18
N GLN A 822 -10.28 -26.26 -29.09
CA GLN A 822 -11.30 -25.20 -29.07
C GLN A 822 -10.70 -23.95 -28.41
N ASP A 823 -10.69 -22.84 -29.16
CA ASP A 823 -10.22 -21.50 -28.75
C ASP A 823 -11.27 -20.40 -29.00
N TYR A 824 -12.54 -20.81 -29.09
CA TYR A 824 -13.77 -19.99 -29.13
C TYR A 824 -13.72 -18.75 -30.04
N GLU A 825 -13.12 -18.94 -31.23
CA GLU A 825 -12.97 -17.94 -32.29
C GLU A 825 -12.07 -16.75 -31.94
N THR A 826 -11.21 -16.89 -30.92
CA THR A 826 -10.22 -15.87 -30.54
C THR A 826 -9.33 -15.49 -31.74
N PRO A 827 -9.23 -14.19 -32.12
CA PRO A 827 -8.46 -13.76 -33.28
C PRO A 827 -6.99 -14.19 -33.21
N ARG A 828 -6.55 -15.04 -34.16
CA ARG A 828 -5.15 -15.52 -34.23
C ARG A 828 -4.20 -14.50 -34.87
N ARG A 829 -4.23 -13.25 -34.39
CA ARG A 829 -3.45 -12.08 -34.87
C ARG A 829 -2.02 -12.05 -34.32
N SER A 830 -1.40 -13.21 -34.13
CA SER A 830 -0.12 -13.42 -33.43
C SER A 830 1.15 -12.99 -34.19
N ARG A 831 1.05 -12.01 -35.11
CA ARG A 831 2.12 -11.56 -36.01
C ARG A 831 2.11 -10.05 -36.28
N CYS A 832 1.86 -9.25 -35.25
CA CYS A 832 1.96 -7.79 -35.32
C CYS A 832 2.61 -7.23 -34.05
N ILE A 833 3.00 -5.96 -34.07
CA ILE A 833 3.36 -5.19 -32.86
C ILE A 833 2.56 -3.87 -32.91
N PRO A 834 1.96 -3.40 -31.80
CA PRO A 834 1.30 -2.10 -31.77
C PRO A 834 2.26 -0.95 -32.15
N LYS A 835 1.76 0.03 -32.90
CA LYS A 835 2.61 1.00 -33.60
C LYS A 835 3.32 1.98 -32.64
N GLY A 836 4.60 1.72 -32.39
CA GLY A 836 5.57 2.76 -32.00
C GLY A 836 5.30 3.48 -30.68
N ILE A 837 4.90 2.77 -29.61
CA ILE A 837 4.99 3.32 -28.25
C ILE A 837 6.47 3.34 -27.84
N TYR A 838 7.20 4.37 -28.27
CA TYR A 838 8.57 4.62 -27.83
C TYR A 838 8.55 5.22 -26.42
N TYR A 839 9.09 4.47 -25.46
CA TYR A 839 9.26 4.86 -24.05
C TYR A 839 9.81 6.29 -23.89
N SER A 840 10.87 6.60 -24.64
CA SER A 840 11.50 7.92 -24.72
C SER A 840 10.51 9.06 -24.96
N ASP A 841 9.55 8.84 -25.85
CA ASP A 841 8.70 9.90 -26.41
C ASP A 841 7.54 10.25 -25.46
N ARG A 842 7.27 9.37 -24.48
CA ARG A 842 6.45 9.68 -23.28
C ARG A 842 7.30 10.35 -22.21
N MET A 843 8.51 9.85 -21.94
CA MET A 843 9.39 10.33 -20.86
C MET A 843 9.92 11.76 -21.06
N PHE A 844 10.28 12.15 -22.29
CA PHE A 844 10.85 13.48 -22.56
C PHE A 844 9.82 14.62 -22.60
N LYS A 845 8.52 14.33 -22.44
CA LYS A 845 7.48 15.36 -22.27
C LYS A 845 7.42 15.79 -20.82
N LYS A 846 8.17 16.84 -20.44
CA LYS A 846 8.22 17.37 -19.06
C LYS A 846 6.83 17.58 -18.44
N SER A 847 5.87 18.06 -19.24
CA SER A 847 4.45 18.26 -18.91
C SER A 847 3.71 17.03 -18.37
N ASN A 848 4.31 15.84 -18.44
CA ASN A 848 3.68 14.58 -18.05
C ASN A 848 4.17 14.06 -16.69
N LEU A 849 5.25 14.64 -16.14
CA LEU A 849 5.99 14.12 -14.97
C LEU A 849 6.27 15.20 -13.92
N PHE A 850 6.44 16.45 -14.35
CA PHE A 850 6.74 17.58 -13.47
C PHE A 850 5.82 18.76 -13.87
N PRO A 851 4.60 18.83 -13.30
CA PRO A 851 3.63 19.90 -13.58
C PRO A 851 4.11 21.29 -13.12
#